data_AF-A0A6A5JWB9-F1
#
_entry.id   AF-A0A6A5JWB9-F1
#
_cell.length_a   1.000
_cell.length_b   1.000
_cell.length_c   1.000
_cell.angle_alpha   90.00
_cell.angle_beta   90.00
_cell.angle_gamma   90.00
#
_symmetry.space_group_name_H-M   'P 1'
#
loop_
_entity.id
_entity.type
_entity.pdbx_description
1 polymer ?
#
loop_
_entity_poly.entity_id
_entity_poly.type
_entity_poly.pdbx_seq_one_letter_code
_entity_poly.pdbx_strand_id
1 'polypeptide(L)'
;MDAATEKAEPEASTPTPTPSAPAKAPGASEPLSGCTCAACMPMQMVHHPAGDLSQAEKKKKKKKRYVAPQPDKHTFATQQTFLESLTPIPVESVNEANRKCPICWKPYGEAPDPGFDNSEAPVKLQCDHVFGDKCLRHTFAIAGTSTIAIRPLTFCPNSRGVLLGEKLIGYALLNKQHHQNDVEMFSNMLEESYRPEQGSTHFGDYWWPVIQQLQRGTHNMSGITLLDNAIILDRKPRKVPRTAVKEMPNLPPGYEVYLAEASSSSLEVGQNVPPSWTYAYGMMGFVPPPGFPHHHHHHHHNHVSTVPSSSFSSIPPPTAPSTAASSTAVPSTTVPPPAAPSTAVPLSVIPPPFPTTPQLPKSCPFPNAPPFPSAPPFPNASPFVTVNSPTNPVAEPPPPAPEASGPSGTWGDALGQPTHLDQLIAMKTKLKEKMGNGAGKLSEKEIQQIMVEKYALQQQALKSANDRKRLSDIQQQALDAQKQMKLDCIRTLSLELARIYSEYQSHIDPAEEHRQEAHEIQERPRFMPTSITVHESDINNTSHKVNPLDRHLSLMFGDGEDIDDDDDDNDSNSNDQNEKQLNKLTLIITRNVCTSCCTIKDDEVATLKPPETLWWQNDRKVPDDCPVCHKVLFHKDGRSFLQFSMPLPDHGVDDTEDDENM
;
A
#
# COMPACT_ATOMS: atom_id res chain seq x y z
N MET A 1 -52.39 -48.79 -49.40
CA MET A 1 -53.49 -47.94 -49.90
C MET A 1 -53.21 -46.52 -49.45
N ASP A 2 -52.49 -45.85 -50.35
CA ASP A 2 -52.59 -44.46 -50.79
C ASP A 2 -53.10 -43.32 -49.91
N ALA A 3 -52.35 -42.22 -50.14
CA ALA A 3 -52.75 -40.81 -50.21
C ALA A 3 -52.84 -40.05 -48.87
N ALA A 4 -51.87 -39.18 -48.55
CA ALA A 4 -51.64 -37.82 -49.11
C ALA A 4 -52.72 -36.84 -48.60
N THR A 5 -52.45 -35.58 -48.23
CA THR A 5 -51.54 -34.60 -48.83
C THR A 5 -51.37 -33.38 -47.88
N GLU A 6 -50.18 -32.74 -47.94
CA GLU A 6 -49.87 -31.28 -47.96
C GLU A 6 -50.76 -30.22 -47.26
N LYS A 7 -50.28 -29.03 -46.82
CA LYS A 7 -48.98 -28.32 -46.65
C LYS A 7 -49.34 -26.85 -46.32
N ALA A 8 -48.33 -26.11 -45.87
CA ALA A 8 -48.12 -24.65 -46.05
C ALA A 8 -48.45 -23.69 -44.88
N GLU A 9 -47.38 -23.32 -44.15
CA GLU A 9 -46.98 -21.91 -43.89
C GLU A 9 -46.67 -21.19 -45.24
N PRO A 10 -46.37 -19.85 -45.37
CA PRO A 10 -45.86 -18.91 -44.35
C PRO A 10 -46.22 -17.40 -44.53
N GLU A 11 -45.50 -16.57 -43.76
CA GLU A 11 -45.04 -15.17 -44.02
C GLU A 11 -45.92 -13.93 -43.73
N ALA A 12 -45.41 -13.16 -42.75
CA ALA A 12 -45.05 -11.73 -42.76
C ALA A 12 -46.05 -10.67 -43.26
N SER A 13 -46.40 -9.70 -42.39
CA SER A 13 -46.27 -8.25 -42.68
C SER A 13 -46.60 -7.35 -41.47
N THR A 14 -45.66 -6.47 -41.11
CA THR A 14 -45.85 -5.18 -40.42
C THR A 14 -46.67 -4.22 -41.33
N PRO A 15 -47.42 -3.22 -40.80
CA PRO A 15 -46.81 -1.95 -40.40
C PRO A 15 -47.50 -1.17 -39.24
N THR A 16 -46.72 -0.28 -38.60
CA THR A 16 -47.08 0.84 -37.71
C THR A 16 -47.95 1.91 -38.42
N PRO A 17 -48.69 2.83 -37.74
CA PRO A 17 -48.07 3.96 -37.02
C PRO A 17 -48.78 4.45 -35.74
N THR A 18 -47.98 4.86 -34.76
CA THR A 18 -48.39 5.66 -33.59
C THR A 18 -48.20 7.16 -33.90
N PRO A 19 -49.15 8.06 -33.60
CA PRO A 19 -48.98 9.48 -33.82
C PRO A 19 -48.20 10.17 -32.69
N SER A 20 -47.13 10.86 -33.06
CA SER A 20 -46.40 11.84 -32.24
C SER A 20 -47.01 13.24 -32.37
N ALA A 21 -47.14 13.98 -31.26
CA ALA A 21 -47.03 15.46 -31.15
C ALA A 21 -47.44 15.94 -29.74
N PRO A 22 -47.04 17.16 -29.28
CA PRO A 22 -45.84 17.92 -29.62
C PRO A 22 -45.11 18.55 -28.40
N ALA A 23 -43.86 18.92 -28.66
CA ALA A 23 -43.04 19.82 -27.86
C ALA A 23 -43.65 21.23 -27.72
N LYS A 24 -43.42 21.87 -26.56
CA LYS A 24 -43.71 23.28 -26.33
C LYS A 24 -42.51 23.94 -25.64
N ALA A 25 -41.91 24.89 -26.34
CA ALA A 25 -40.99 25.92 -25.87
C ALA A 25 -41.41 27.24 -26.56
N PRO A 26 -40.82 28.41 -26.29
CA PRO A 26 -40.14 28.94 -25.09
C PRO A 26 -40.76 30.30 -24.65
N GLY A 27 -40.31 30.86 -23.51
CA GLY A 27 -40.70 32.21 -23.09
C GLY A 27 -39.65 32.82 -22.16
N ALA A 28 -39.17 34.00 -22.53
CA ALA A 28 -37.90 34.60 -22.13
C ALA A 28 -37.96 35.57 -20.94
N SER A 29 -36.75 36.02 -20.55
CA SER A 29 -36.35 37.37 -20.11
C SER A 29 -36.11 37.66 -18.61
N GLU A 30 -34.80 37.80 -18.32
CA GLU A 30 -34.12 38.86 -17.56
C GLU A 30 -34.26 38.97 -16.02
N PRO A 31 -33.40 39.78 -15.35
CA PRO A 31 -31.98 39.52 -15.10
C PRO A 31 -31.70 39.58 -13.58
N LEU A 32 -30.47 39.30 -13.12
CA LEU A 32 -29.74 40.12 -12.14
C LEU A 32 -28.48 39.39 -11.62
N SER A 33 -27.40 40.17 -11.64
CA SER A 33 -26.07 39.83 -11.18
C SER A 33 -25.99 39.58 -9.68
N GLY A 34 -25.36 38.47 -9.29
CA GLY A 34 -24.87 38.24 -7.92
C GLY A 34 -23.48 37.63 -7.98
N CYS A 35 -22.46 38.43 -7.62
CA CYS A 35 -21.07 37.99 -7.54
C CYS A 35 -20.88 37.07 -6.33
N THR A 36 -20.48 35.82 -6.56
CA THR A 36 -20.25 34.79 -5.53
C THR A 36 -18.76 34.59 -5.22
N CYS A 37 -18.01 35.67 -4.99
CA CYS A 37 -16.65 35.54 -4.46
C CYS A 37 -16.65 35.70 -2.94
N ALA A 38 -15.84 34.88 -2.26
CA ALA A 38 -15.70 34.83 -0.79
C ALA A 38 -15.10 36.12 -0.17
N ALA A 39 -14.88 37.17 -0.95
CA ALA A 39 -14.24 38.41 -0.53
C ALA A 39 -15.21 39.57 -0.21
N CYS A 40 -16.53 39.39 -0.38
CA CYS A 40 -17.52 40.47 -0.28
C CYS A 40 -18.41 40.45 0.98
N MET A 41 -18.06 39.69 2.03
CA MET A 41 -18.79 39.77 3.31
C MET A 41 -18.15 40.80 4.25
N PRO A 42 -18.82 41.92 4.59
CA PRO A 42 -18.34 42.82 5.63
C PRO A 42 -18.55 42.17 7.00
N MET A 43 -17.45 41.87 7.70
CA MET A 43 -17.49 41.51 9.12
C MET A 43 -17.93 42.72 9.94
N GLN A 44 -19.22 42.77 10.32
CA GLN A 44 -19.67 43.63 11.40
C GLN A 44 -19.22 43.03 12.73
N MET A 45 -18.16 43.62 13.30
CA MET A 45 -17.77 43.40 14.69
C MET A 45 -18.80 44.07 15.60
N VAL A 46 -19.81 43.29 16.00
CA VAL A 46 -20.73 43.70 17.06
C VAL A 46 -20.02 43.47 18.39
N HIS A 47 -19.51 44.54 18.99
CA HIS A 47 -19.05 44.56 20.37
C HIS A 47 -20.22 44.21 21.30
N HIS A 48 -20.15 43.04 21.94
CA HIS A 48 -21.01 42.71 23.07
C HIS A 48 -20.47 43.34 24.36
N PRO A 49 -21.29 44.05 25.14
CA PRO A 49 -20.87 44.64 26.41
C PRO A 49 -20.58 43.53 27.43
N ALA A 50 -19.57 43.79 28.26
CA ALA A 50 -19.14 42.96 29.37
C ALA A 50 -20.29 42.73 30.36
N GLY A 51 -20.99 41.61 30.20
CA GLY A 51 -21.98 41.10 31.14
C GLY A 51 -21.29 40.34 32.27
N ASP A 52 -21.51 40.85 33.48
CA ASP A 52 -21.04 40.37 34.77
C ASP A 52 -21.25 38.85 34.95
N LEU A 53 -20.15 38.10 34.97
CA LEU A 53 -20.15 36.64 35.14
C LEU A 53 -20.31 36.29 36.62
N SER A 54 -21.57 36.31 37.07
CA SER A 54 -21.96 35.57 38.27
C SER A 54 -21.67 34.08 38.07
N GLN A 55 -20.84 33.53 38.95
CA GLN A 55 -20.47 32.12 39.01
C GLN A 55 -21.69 31.27 39.39
N ALA A 56 -22.55 30.97 38.40
CA ALA A 56 -23.49 29.88 38.51
C ALA A 56 -22.71 28.58 38.35
N GLU A 57 -22.42 27.92 39.48
CA GLU A 57 -21.89 26.56 39.56
C GLU A 57 -22.78 25.60 38.76
N LYS A 58 -22.53 25.47 37.46
CA LYS A 58 -23.14 24.46 36.60
C LYS A 58 -22.59 23.11 37.06
N LYS A 59 -23.29 22.47 38.01
CA LYS A 59 -23.11 21.06 38.38
C LYS A 59 -23.13 20.23 37.10
N LYS A 60 -21.95 19.90 36.57
CA LYS A 60 -21.77 19.01 35.42
C LYS A 60 -22.37 17.67 35.82
N LYS A 61 -23.60 17.39 35.37
CA LYS A 61 -24.21 16.06 35.48
C LYS A 61 -23.22 15.09 34.84
N LYS A 62 -22.57 14.26 35.65
CA LYS A 62 -21.65 13.21 35.17
C LYS A 62 -22.48 12.33 34.24
N LYS A 63 -22.20 12.39 32.94
CA LYS A 63 -22.83 11.49 31.96
C LYS A 63 -22.56 10.07 32.45
N LYS A 64 -23.60 9.27 32.65
CA LYS A 64 -23.44 7.85 33.02
C LYS A 64 -22.50 7.24 31.98
N ARG A 65 -21.40 6.65 32.44
CA ARG A 65 -20.45 5.95 31.57
C ARG A 65 -21.24 4.87 30.85
N TYR A 66 -21.15 4.82 29.52
CA TYR A 66 -21.70 3.72 28.76
C TYR A 66 -21.09 2.42 29.29
N VAL A 67 -21.95 1.47 29.66
CA VAL A 67 -21.55 0.13 30.07
C VAL A 67 -21.87 -0.77 28.89
N ALA A 68 -20.84 -1.41 28.33
CA ALA A 68 -21.02 -2.34 27.22
C ALA A 68 -21.94 -3.49 27.66
N PRO A 69 -22.90 -3.91 26.81
CA PRO A 69 -23.73 -5.08 27.06
C PRO A 69 -22.88 -6.28 27.45
N GLN A 70 -23.31 -6.99 28.49
CA GLN A 70 -22.61 -8.20 28.94
C GLN A 70 -23.24 -9.43 28.28
N PRO A 71 -22.43 -10.45 27.91
CA PRO A 71 -22.94 -11.75 27.50
C PRO A 71 -23.87 -12.34 28.57
N ASP A 72 -24.91 -13.05 28.15
CA ASP A 72 -25.84 -13.73 29.05
C ASP A 72 -25.90 -15.23 28.76
N LYS A 73 -26.81 -15.96 29.42
CA LYS A 73 -26.98 -17.42 29.26
C LYS A 73 -27.38 -17.83 27.83
N HIS A 74 -27.79 -16.86 27.02
CA HIS A 74 -28.32 -17.02 25.68
C HIS A 74 -27.32 -16.59 24.60
N THR A 75 -26.15 -16.06 24.98
CA THR A 75 -25.07 -15.73 24.06
C THR A 75 -24.47 -17.03 23.49
N PHE A 76 -24.41 -17.11 22.16
CA PHE A 76 -23.81 -18.24 21.44
C PHE A 76 -22.30 -18.29 21.64
N ALA A 77 -21.73 -19.50 21.65
CA ALA A 77 -20.30 -19.71 21.87
C ALA A 77 -19.45 -19.12 20.74
N THR A 78 -19.92 -19.18 19.50
CA THR A 78 -19.20 -18.67 18.32
C THR A 78 -20.16 -18.01 17.32
N GLN A 79 -19.62 -17.15 16.46
CA GLN A 79 -20.36 -16.54 15.36
C GLN A 79 -21.00 -17.58 14.42
N GLN A 80 -20.29 -18.68 14.13
CA GLN A 80 -20.80 -19.77 13.30
C GLN A 80 -22.05 -20.41 13.91
N THR A 81 -22.01 -20.72 15.22
CA THR A 81 -23.18 -21.31 15.91
C THR A 81 -24.38 -20.37 15.93
N PHE A 82 -24.15 -19.05 15.99
CA PHE A 82 -25.21 -18.06 15.84
C PHE A 82 -25.81 -18.10 14.42
N LEU A 83 -25.01 -18.09 13.36
CA LEU A 83 -25.49 -18.15 11.97
C LEU A 83 -26.25 -19.43 11.65
N GLU A 84 -25.85 -20.56 12.24
CA GLU A 84 -26.52 -21.86 12.11
C GLU A 84 -27.85 -21.90 12.88
N SER A 85 -27.98 -21.10 13.93
CA SER A 85 -29.22 -21.01 14.73
C SER A 85 -30.34 -20.20 14.07
N LEU A 86 -30.04 -19.48 12.99
CA LEU A 86 -31.01 -18.65 12.27
C LEU A 86 -32.00 -19.54 11.53
N THR A 87 -33.19 -19.72 12.13
CA THR A 87 -34.30 -20.48 11.53
C THR A 87 -35.41 -19.52 11.08
N PRO A 88 -35.77 -19.52 9.78
CA PRO A 88 -36.91 -18.76 9.28
C PRO A 88 -38.21 -19.14 9.98
N ILE A 89 -39.05 -18.14 10.25
CA ILE A 89 -40.40 -18.31 10.79
C ILE A 89 -41.46 -17.88 9.75
N PRO A 90 -42.69 -18.42 9.78
CA PRO A 90 -43.76 -17.97 8.89
C PRO A 90 -44.09 -16.48 9.08
N VAL A 91 -44.34 -15.75 7.99
CA VAL A 91 -44.63 -14.30 8.03
C VAL A 91 -45.87 -14.00 8.87
N GLU A 92 -46.84 -14.91 8.89
CA GLU A 92 -48.08 -14.81 9.66
C GLU A 92 -47.83 -14.84 11.17
N SER A 93 -46.73 -15.46 11.61
CA SER A 93 -46.34 -15.51 13.02
C SER A 93 -45.68 -14.21 13.52
N VAL A 94 -45.31 -13.31 12.60
CA VAL A 94 -44.73 -12.00 12.93
C VAL A 94 -45.84 -10.99 13.16
N ASN A 95 -45.76 -10.27 14.29
CA ASN A 95 -46.67 -9.17 14.62
C ASN A 95 -46.71 -8.16 13.45
N GLU A 96 -47.90 -7.72 13.06
CA GLU A 96 -48.14 -6.80 11.94
C GLU A 96 -47.25 -5.54 11.99
N ALA A 97 -47.02 -4.98 13.18
CA ALA A 97 -46.17 -3.80 13.37
C ALA A 97 -44.68 -4.06 13.05
N ASN A 98 -44.26 -5.33 13.06
CA ASN A 98 -42.87 -5.76 12.88
C ASN A 98 -42.66 -6.55 11.58
N ARG A 99 -43.58 -6.48 10.61
CA ARG A 99 -43.48 -7.21 9.33
C ARG A 99 -42.48 -6.62 8.33
N LYS A 100 -41.54 -5.80 8.79
CA LYS A 100 -40.48 -5.19 7.99
C LYS A 100 -39.13 -5.46 8.63
N CYS A 101 -38.13 -5.75 7.80
CA CYS A 101 -36.77 -5.94 8.27
C CYS A 101 -36.19 -4.62 8.82
N PRO A 102 -35.67 -4.55 10.06
CA PRO A 102 -35.06 -3.32 10.59
C PRO A 102 -33.78 -2.87 9.86
N ILE A 103 -33.15 -3.75 9.09
CA ILE A 103 -31.89 -3.47 8.37
C ILE A 103 -32.18 -2.87 6.99
N CYS A 104 -32.94 -3.57 6.13
CA CYS A 104 -33.23 -3.14 4.75
C CYS A 104 -34.61 -2.48 4.57
N TRP A 105 -35.46 -2.50 5.60
CA TRP A 105 -36.80 -1.89 5.66
C TRP A 105 -37.82 -2.48 4.68
N LYS A 106 -37.48 -3.57 4.00
CA LYS A 106 -38.36 -4.34 3.12
C LYS A 106 -39.36 -5.21 3.92
N PRO A 107 -40.62 -5.34 3.47
CA PRO A 107 -41.58 -6.27 4.04
C PRO A 107 -41.16 -7.74 3.83
N TYR A 108 -41.49 -8.61 4.77
CA TYR A 108 -41.15 -10.04 4.67
C TYR A 108 -42.04 -10.78 3.68
N GLY A 109 -41.47 -11.68 2.89
CA GLY A 109 -42.20 -12.52 1.93
C GLY A 109 -42.75 -11.81 0.68
N GLU A 110 -42.58 -10.49 0.58
CA GLU A 110 -42.95 -9.71 -0.61
C GLU A 110 -41.68 -9.42 -1.42
N ALA A 111 -41.64 -9.86 -2.67
CA ALA A 111 -40.62 -9.42 -3.61
C ALA A 111 -40.92 -7.95 -3.99
N PRO A 112 -40.05 -6.99 -3.65
CA PRO A 112 -40.29 -5.57 -3.97
C PRO A 112 -40.24 -5.31 -5.49
N ASP A 113 -39.49 -6.13 -6.23
CA ASP A 113 -39.19 -5.95 -7.63
C ASP A 113 -39.74 -7.13 -8.45
N PRO A 114 -40.65 -6.91 -9.41
CA PRO A 114 -41.16 -7.97 -10.27
C PRO A 114 -40.02 -8.64 -11.06
N GLY A 115 -39.79 -9.92 -10.81
CA GLY A 115 -38.73 -10.70 -11.50
C GLY A 115 -37.51 -11.04 -10.63
N PHE A 116 -37.34 -10.38 -9.47
CA PHE A 116 -36.23 -10.66 -8.56
C PHE A 116 -36.73 -11.29 -7.25
N ASP A 117 -36.21 -12.47 -6.89
CA ASP A 117 -36.48 -13.10 -5.59
C ASP A 117 -35.62 -12.50 -4.46
N ASN A 118 -35.78 -11.18 -4.30
CA ASN A 118 -35.15 -10.41 -3.23
C ASN A 118 -36.00 -10.41 -1.95
N SER A 119 -36.93 -11.37 -1.84
CA SER A 119 -37.76 -11.54 -0.66
C SER A 119 -36.90 -11.96 0.54
N GLU A 120 -37.19 -11.38 1.70
CA GLU A 120 -36.55 -11.71 2.98
C GLU A 120 -37.50 -12.61 3.80
N ALA A 121 -36.98 -13.75 4.27
CA ALA A 121 -37.70 -14.58 5.22
C ALA A 121 -37.47 -14.03 6.65
N PRO A 122 -38.51 -13.89 7.49
CA PRO A 122 -38.31 -13.38 8.84
C PRO A 122 -37.61 -14.42 9.71
N VAL A 123 -36.62 -13.99 10.49
CA VAL A 123 -35.92 -14.80 11.49
C VAL A 123 -36.02 -14.10 12.83
N LYS A 124 -36.41 -14.84 13.86
CA LYS A 124 -36.55 -14.34 15.23
C LYS A 124 -35.31 -14.70 16.05
N LEU A 125 -34.63 -13.69 16.59
CA LEU A 125 -33.49 -13.87 17.48
C LEU A 125 -33.92 -14.29 18.90
N GLN A 126 -32.99 -14.77 19.73
CA GLN A 126 -33.25 -15.11 21.14
C GLN A 126 -33.67 -13.91 22.01
N CYS A 127 -33.48 -12.67 21.52
CA CYS A 127 -33.96 -11.44 22.16
C CYS A 127 -35.34 -10.99 21.66
N ASP A 128 -36.07 -11.88 20.97
CA ASP A 128 -37.39 -11.67 20.37
C ASP A 128 -37.48 -10.64 19.22
N HIS A 129 -36.38 -9.99 18.84
CA HIS A 129 -36.33 -9.14 17.65
C HIS A 129 -36.34 -9.97 16.37
N VAL A 130 -37.05 -9.48 15.35
CA VAL A 130 -37.21 -10.14 14.04
C VAL A 130 -36.44 -9.34 12.98
N PHE A 131 -35.70 -10.04 12.12
CA PHE A 131 -34.93 -9.48 11.02
C PHE A 131 -35.11 -10.35 9.76
N GLY A 132 -34.63 -9.89 8.61
CA GLY A 132 -34.53 -10.74 7.41
C GLY A 132 -33.36 -11.72 7.51
N ASP A 133 -33.55 -12.96 7.09
CA ASP A 133 -32.51 -14.00 7.09
C ASP A 133 -31.28 -13.58 6.28
N LYS A 134 -31.47 -13.08 5.05
CA LYS A 134 -30.35 -12.69 4.18
C LYS A 134 -29.62 -11.50 4.79
N CYS A 135 -30.36 -10.49 5.26
CA CYS A 135 -29.80 -9.36 6.02
C CYS A 135 -28.97 -9.78 7.22
N LEU A 136 -29.45 -10.71 8.06
CA LEU A 136 -28.68 -11.19 9.22
C LEU A 136 -27.44 -11.98 8.80
N ARG A 137 -27.58 -12.91 7.85
CA ARG A 137 -26.45 -13.69 7.35
C ARG A 137 -25.38 -12.82 6.72
N HIS A 138 -25.76 -11.75 6.02
CA HIS A 138 -24.84 -10.78 5.46
C HIS A 138 -24.18 -9.93 6.56
N THR A 139 -24.98 -9.33 7.46
CA THR A 139 -24.50 -8.44 8.54
C THR A 139 -23.53 -9.17 9.47
N PHE A 140 -23.85 -10.43 9.77
CA PHE A 140 -23.08 -11.30 10.65
C PHE A 140 -22.28 -12.34 9.88
N ALA A 141 -21.99 -12.12 8.59
CA ALA A 141 -21.18 -13.04 7.80
C ALA A 141 -19.81 -13.23 8.45
N ILE A 142 -19.33 -14.48 8.53
CA ILE A 142 -17.94 -14.72 8.92
C ILE A 142 -17.08 -14.08 7.85
N ALA A 143 -16.16 -13.22 8.29
CA ALA A 143 -15.27 -12.56 7.36
C ALA A 143 -14.51 -13.59 6.52
N GLY A 144 -14.70 -13.53 5.21
CA GLY A 144 -13.95 -14.36 4.28
C GLY A 144 -12.45 -14.11 4.43
N THR A 145 -11.67 -15.15 4.15
CA THR A 145 -10.23 -15.03 3.96
C THR A 145 -9.97 -14.67 2.51
N SER A 146 -9.32 -13.53 2.28
CA SER A 146 -8.83 -13.18 0.96
C SER A 146 -7.41 -13.69 0.80
N THR A 147 -7.09 -14.18 -0.40
CA THR A 147 -5.79 -14.76 -0.73
C THR A 147 -5.27 -14.13 -2.02
N ILE A 148 -3.97 -13.86 -2.08
CA ILE A 148 -3.28 -13.46 -3.31
C ILE A 148 -2.10 -14.39 -3.55
N ALA A 149 -2.04 -14.96 -4.75
CA ALA A 149 -0.92 -15.77 -5.20
C ALA A 149 0.25 -14.85 -5.58
N ILE A 150 1.43 -15.14 -5.04
CA ILE A 150 2.67 -14.45 -5.39
C ILE A 150 3.32 -15.23 -6.53
N ARG A 151 3.54 -14.55 -7.67
CA ARG A 151 3.98 -15.20 -8.90
C ARG A 151 5.48 -14.98 -9.12
N PRO A 152 6.27 -16.05 -9.35
CA PRO A 152 7.64 -15.92 -9.81
C PRO A 152 7.74 -14.98 -11.01
N LEU A 153 8.88 -14.30 -11.15
CA LEU A 153 9.15 -13.53 -12.37
C LEU A 153 9.22 -14.51 -13.55
N THR A 154 8.34 -14.36 -14.53
CA THR A 154 8.34 -15.22 -15.72
C THR A 154 8.90 -14.47 -16.93
N PHE A 155 9.38 -15.22 -17.93
CA PHE A 155 9.86 -14.66 -19.20
C PHE A 155 8.98 -15.09 -20.37
N CYS A 156 7.69 -15.29 -20.11
CA CYS A 156 6.70 -15.56 -21.16
C CYS A 156 6.29 -14.27 -21.88
N PRO A 157 5.75 -14.33 -23.11
CA PRO A 157 5.23 -13.16 -23.80
C PRO A 157 4.23 -12.40 -22.92
N ASN A 158 4.37 -11.07 -22.86
CA ASN A 158 3.58 -10.17 -22.01
C ASN A 158 3.75 -10.37 -20.48
N SER A 159 4.79 -11.07 -20.04
CA SER A 159 5.17 -11.08 -18.61
C SER A 159 5.93 -9.81 -18.24
N ARG A 160 5.95 -9.48 -16.95
CA ARG A 160 6.74 -8.34 -16.47
C ARG A 160 8.24 -8.64 -16.48
N GLY A 161 8.62 -9.91 -16.33
CA GLY A 161 10.00 -10.36 -16.49
C GLY A 161 10.54 -10.17 -17.90
N VAL A 162 9.78 -10.46 -18.97
CA VAL A 162 10.21 -10.13 -20.35
C VAL A 162 10.46 -8.64 -20.49
N LEU A 163 9.53 -7.80 -20.03
CA LEU A 163 9.69 -6.33 -20.13
C LEU A 163 10.95 -5.85 -19.42
N LEU A 164 11.29 -6.41 -18.26
CA LEU A 164 12.55 -6.10 -17.57
C LEU A 164 13.76 -6.64 -18.34
N GLY A 165 13.69 -7.90 -18.78
CA GLY A 165 14.76 -8.58 -19.51
C GLY A 165 15.16 -7.84 -20.79
N GLU A 166 14.19 -7.40 -21.59
CA GLU A 166 14.40 -6.60 -22.80
C GLU A 166 15.12 -5.27 -22.52
N LYS A 167 14.81 -4.63 -21.39
CA LYS A 167 15.50 -3.41 -20.97
C LYS A 167 16.93 -3.68 -20.54
N LEU A 168 17.15 -4.77 -19.78
CA LEU A 168 18.48 -5.17 -19.34
C LEU A 168 19.38 -5.57 -20.51
N ILE A 169 18.88 -6.34 -21.49
CA ILE A 169 19.64 -6.70 -22.69
C ILE A 169 19.92 -5.48 -23.57
N GLY A 170 18.95 -4.57 -23.75
CA GLY A 170 19.16 -3.32 -24.49
C GLY A 170 20.27 -2.47 -23.88
N TYR A 171 20.29 -2.31 -22.55
CA TYR A 171 21.37 -1.61 -21.87
C TYR A 171 22.71 -2.34 -21.98
N ALA A 172 22.69 -3.68 -21.83
CA ALA A 172 23.89 -4.48 -21.91
C ALA A 172 24.56 -4.40 -23.29
N LEU A 173 23.80 -4.46 -24.38
CA LEU A 173 24.33 -4.34 -25.74
C LEU A 173 25.07 -3.02 -25.99
N LEU A 174 24.61 -1.94 -25.35
CA LEU A 174 25.24 -0.61 -25.47
C LEU A 174 26.50 -0.46 -24.60
N ASN A 175 26.57 -1.15 -23.46
CA ASN A 175 27.58 -0.89 -22.42
C ASN A 175 28.54 -2.05 -22.12
N LYS A 176 28.37 -3.23 -22.75
CA LYS A 176 29.17 -4.43 -22.47
C LYS A 176 30.68 -4.23 -22.60
N GLN A 177 31.11 -3.30 -23.45
CA GLN A 177 32.54 -3.01 -23.66
C GLN A 177 33.19 -2.23 -22.51
N HIS A 178 32.39 -1.59 -21.64
CA HIS A 178 32.88 -0.69 -20.59
C HIS A 178 32.96 -1.32 -19.21
N HIS A 179 32.44 -2.53 -19.02
CA HIS A 179 32.32 -3.15 -17.70
C HIS A 179 32.90 -4.56 -17.68
N GLN A 180 33.47 -4.96 -16.54
CA GLN A 180 34.11 -6.27 -16.41
C GLN A 180 33.09 -7.38 -16.13
N ASN A 181 31.96 -7.03 -15.50
CA ASN A 181 30.91 -7.96 -15.13
C ASN A 181 29.52 -7.28 -15.15
N ASP A 182 28.47 -8.09 -15.17
CA ASP A 182 27.09 -7.62 -15.27
C ASP A 182 26.64 -6.82 -14.04
N VAL A 183 27.17 -7.14 -12.85
CA VAL A 183 26.82 -6.46 -11.59
C VAL A 183 27.31 -4.99 -11.62
N GLU A 184 28.53 -4.76 -12.08
CA GLU A 184 29.11 -3.42 -12.26
C GLU A 184 28.31 -2.63 -13.31
N MET A 185 27.99 -3.27 -14.44
CA MET A 185 27.18 -2.67 -15.50
C MET A 185 25.81 -2.23 -14.99
N PHE A 186 25.07 -3.09 -14.30
CA PHE A 186 23.74 -2.73 -13.77
C PHE A 186 23.82 -1.81 -12.55
N SER A 187 24.93 -1.79 -11.81
CA SER A 187 25.18 -0.75 -10.79
C SER A 187 25.26 0.63 -11.43
N ASN A 188 25.99 0.75 -12.54
CA ASN A 188 26.10 2.01 -13.29
C ASN A 188 24.75 2.41 -13.90
N MET A 189 23.99 1.46 -14.48
CA MET A 189 22.62 1.69 -14.95
C MET A 189 21.72 2.27 -13.84
N LEU A 190 21.81 1.71 -12.63
CA LEU A 190 21.05 2.20 -11.48
C LEU A 190 21.52 3.60 -11.05
N GLU A 191 22.82 3.89 -11.07
CA GLU A 191 23.37 5.22 -10.79
C GLU A 191 22.92 6.28 -11.79
N GLU A 192 22.95 5.96 -13.09
CA GLU A 192 22.44 6.82 -14.17
C GLU A 192 20.93 7.06 -14.01
N SER A 193 20.18 6.01 -13.65
CA SER A 193 18.73 6.10 -13.46
C SER A 193 18.30 7.10 -12.38
N TYR A 194 19.17 7.51 -11.44
CA TYR A 194 18.83 8.55 -10.46
C TYR A 194 18.45 9.89 -11.12
N ARG A 195 18.78 10.09 -12.40
CA ARG A 195 18.24 11.18 -13.19
C ARG A 195 16.84 10.77 -13.69
N PRO A 196 15.76 11.47 -13.28
CA PRO A 196 14.39 11.06 -13.60
C PRO A 196 14.10 10.77 -15.08
N GLU A 197 14.75 11.50 -15.99
CA GLU A 197 14.65 11.36 -17.44
C GLU A 197 15.30 10.06 -17.96
N GLN A 198 16.38 9.63 -17.33
CA GLN A 198 17.11 8.43 -17.71
C GLN A 198 16.44 7.18 -17.15
N GLY A 199 15.87 7.25 -15.94
CA GLY A 199 15.27 6.08 -15.30
C GLY A 199 14.12 5.46 -16.09
N SER A 200 13.22 6.27 -16.68
CA SER A 200 12.13 5.75 -17.54
C SER A 200 12.68 5.16 -18.84
N THR A 201 13.75 5.72 -19.39
CA THR A 201 14.42 5.19 -20.59
C THR A 201 15.04 3.83 -20.30
N HIS A 202 15.71 3.70 -19.15
CA HIS A 202 16.40 2.49 -18.73
C HIS A 202 15.46 1.35 -18.32
N PHE A 203 14.36 1.65 -17.62
CA PHE A 203 13.50 0.61 -17.03
C PHE A 203 12.08 0.57 -17.62
N GLY A 204 11.69 1.54 -18.45
CA GLY A 204 10.32 1.66 -18.97
C GLY A 204 9.31 2.13 -17.91
N ASP A 205 8.06 2.32 -18.34
CA ASP A 205 7.01 2.94 -17.52
C ASP A 205 6.56 2.10 -16.34
N TYR A 206 6.68 0.77 -16.45
CA TYR A 206 6.31 -0.13 -15.36
C TYR A 206 7.41 -0.24 -14.30
N TRP A 207 8.64 -0.60 -14.69
CA TRP A 207 9.71 -0.88 -13.73
C TRP A 207 10.36 0.39 -13.18
N TRP A 208 10.35 1.51 -13.90
CA TRP A 208 10.96 2.73 -13.36
C TRP A 208 10.32 3.19 -12.03
N PRO A 209 8.99 3.30 -11.90
CA PRO A 209 8.34 3.56 -10.62
C PRO A 209 8.68 2.53 -9.53
N VAL A 210 8.86 1.25 -9.90
CA VAL A 210 9.27 0.18 -8.96
C VAL A 210 10.65 0.50 -8.39
N ILE A 211 11.61 0.78 -9.27
CA ILE A 211 12.99 1.11 -8.90
C ILE A 211 13.04 2.39 -8.07
N GLN A 212 12.27 3.42 -8.42
CA GLN A 212 12.14 4.64 -7.60
C GLN A 212 11.62 4.35 -6.20
N GLN A 213 10.61 3.48 -6.09
CA GLN A 213 10.04 3.14 -4.79
C GLN A 213 11.04 2.36 -3.92
N LEU A 214 11.82 1.46 -4.53
CA LEU A 214 12.93 0.78 -3.88
C LEU A 214 13.98 1.77 -3.35
N GLN A 215 14.34 2.78 -4.14
CA GLN A 215 15.33 3.79 -3.73
C GLN A 215 14.89 4.62 -2.51
N ARG A 216 13.58 4.77 -2.27
CA ARG A 216 13.03 5.57 -1.16
C ARG A 216 12.86 4.78 0.15
N GLY A 217 12.65 3.46 0.07
CA GLY A 217 12.17 2.65 1.21
C GLY A 217 13.13 1.58 1.73
N THR A 218 14.32 1.43 1.15
CA THR A 218 15.23 0.30 1.41
C THR A 218 16.33 0.65 2.42
N HIS A 219 16.00 0.57 3.71
CA HIS A 219 17.01 0.65 4.77
C HIS A 219 17.34 -0.75 5.29
N ASN A 220 18.64 -1.02 5.50
CA ASN A 220 19.14 -2.28 6.08
C ASN A 220 18.71 -3.55 5.35
N MET A 221 18.71 -3.52 4.03
CA MET A 221 18.34 -4.67 3.21
C MET A 221 19.45 -5.73 3.18
N SER A 222 19.06 -7.00 3.30
CA SER A 222 19.91 -8.17 2.98
C SER A 222 19.69 -8.68 1.57
N GLY A 223 18.47 -8.55 1.05
CA GLY A 223 18.09 -9.09 -0.26
C GLY A 223 16.91 -8.34 -0.85
N ILE A 224 16.87 -8.31 -2.19
CA ILE A 224 15.73 -7.82 -2.97
C ILE A 224 15.42 -8.91 -3.98
N THR A 225 14.15 -9.30 -4.08
CA THR A 225 13.68 -10.24 -5.11
C THR A 225 12.57 -9.59 -5.90
N LEU A 226 12.72 -9.52 -7.22
CA LEU A 226 11.70 -8.99 -8.12
C LEU A 226 10.85 -10.14 -8.64
N LEU A 227 9.53 -9.97 -8.61
CA LEU A 227 8.53 -10.97 -8.98
C LEU A 227 7.48 -10.35 -9.92
N ASP A 228 6.66 -11.19 -10.56
CA ASP A 228 5.68 -10.71 -11.54
C ASP A 228 4.54 -9.88 -10.92
N ASN A 229 4.27 -9.99 -9.61
CA ASN A 229 3.27 -9.16 -8.92
C ASN A 229 3.69 -8.71 -7.52
N ALA A 230 4.97 -8.88 -7.20
CA ALA A 230 5.50 -8.54 -5.90
C ALA A 230 6.96 -8.13 -5.97
N ILE A 231 7.42 -7.50 -4.90
CA ILE A 231 8.79 -7.16 -4.62
C ILE A 231 9.03 -7.57 -3.19
N ILE A 232 9.99 -8.46 -2.95
CA ILE A 232 10.34 -8.90 -1.60
C ILE A 232 11.55 -8.13 -1.12
N LEU A 233 11.40 -7.57 0.08
CA LEU A 233 12.41 -6.79 0.76
C LEU A 233 12.83 -7.52 2.03
N ASP A 234 13.97 -8.23 1.97
CA ASP A 234 14.55 -8.87 3.14
C ASP A 234 15.35 -7.87 3.96
N ARG A 235 14.95 -7.67 5.22
CA ARG A 235 15.66 -6.80 6.15
C ARG A 235 16.62 -7.61 7.01
N LYS A 236 17.83 -7.09 7.15
CA LYS A 236 18.81 -7.57 8.12
C LYS A 236 18.22 -7.43 9.53
N PRO A 237 18.36 -8.44 10.41
CA PRO A 237 17.95 -8.31 11.79
C PRO A 237 18.70 -7.13 12.42
N ARG A 238 17.94 -6.17 12.97
CA ARG A 238 18.54 -5.01 13.62
C ARG A 238 19.23 -5.51 14.89
N LYS A 239 20.56 -5.54 14.89
CA LYS A 239 21.35 -5.82 16.09
C LYS A 239 21.13 -4.67 17.07
N VAL A 240 20.11 -4.77 17.92
CA VAL A 240 19.91 -3.83 19.02
C VAL A 240 21.13 -4.00 19.93
N PRO A 241 21.98 -2.96 20.12
CA PRO A 241 23.14 -3.09 20.97
C PRO A 241 22.69 -3.47 22.39
N ARG A 242 22.94 -4.72 22.81
CA ARG A 242 22.60 -5.22 24.15
C ARG A 242 23.22 -4.36 25.27
N THR A 243 24.24 -3.58 24.96
CA THR A 243 24.87 -2.63 25.89
C THR A 243 23.95 -1.50 26.32
N ALA A 244 22.98 -1.07 25.49
CA ALA A 244 22.04 -0.01 25.87
C ALA A 244 21.06 -0.42 26.98
N VAL A 245 20.83 -1.73 27.18
CA VAL A 245 19.91 -2.23 28.21
C VAL A 245 20.60 -2.39 29.57
N LYS A 246 21.93 -2.54 29.62
CA LYS A 246 22.68 -2.73 30.88
C LYS A 246 22.99 -1.43 31.63
N GLU A 247 22.86 -0.26 31.00
CA GLU A 247 23.21 1.04 31.61
C GLU A 247 22.03 1.79 32.24
N MET A 248 20.86 1.16 32.42
CA MET A 248 19.77 1.69 33.26
C MET A 248 19.59 0.87 34.56
N PRO A 249 20.53 0.92 35.53
CA PRO A 249 20.47 0.13 36.75
C PRO A 249 19.39 0.54 37.77
N ASN A 250 18.51 1.51 37.47
CA ASN A 250 17.53 2.08 38.41
C ASN A 250 16.07 2.04 37.92
N LEU A 251 15.67 1.01 37.16
CA LEU A 251 14.24 0.77 36.90
C LEU A 251 13.64 -0.03 38.07
N PRO A 252 12.54 0.44 38.69
CA PRO A 252 11.93 -0.24 39.83
C PRO A 252 11.44 -1.65 39.43
N PRO A 253 11.49 -2.63 40.36
CA PRO A 253 10.97 -3.98 40.11
C PRO A 253 9.49 -3.90 39.75
N GLY A 254 9.13 -4.38 38.55
CA GLY A 254 7.76 -4.34 38.02
C GLY A 254 7.56 -3.48 36.77
N TYR A 255 8.59 -2.74 36.32
CA TYR A 255 8.58 -2.14 35.00
C TYR A 255 9.13 -3.16 33.97
N GLU A 256 8.26 -4.00 33.40
CA GLU A 256 8.58 -4.62 32.13
C GLU A 256 8.76 -3.50 31.11
N VAL A 257 10.00 -3.27 30.71
CA VAL A 257 10.28 -2.43 29.54
C VAL A 257 9.72 -3.20 28.36
N TYR A 258 8.44 -2.95 28.04
CA TYR A 258 7.98 -3.07 26.68
C TYR A 258 8.86 -2.12 25.89
N LEU A 259 9.97 -2.65 25.38
CA LEU A 259 10.51 -2.21 24.12
C LEU A 259 9.34 -2.44 23.17
N ALA A 260 8.44 -1.46 23.09
CA ALA A 260 7.72 -1.24 21.86
C ALA A 260 8.86 -1.22 20.86
N GLU A 261 8.98 -2.32 20.11
CA GLU A 261 9.57 -2.27 18.81
C GLU A 261 8.97 -0.98 18.26
N ALA A 262 9.78 0.06 18.13
CA ALA A 262 9.53 1.02 17.09
C ALA A 262 9.67 0.17 15.83
N SER A 263 8.63 -0.63 15.54
CA SER A 263 8.14 -0.87 14.21
C SER A 263 8.43 0.44 13.54
N SER A 264 9.33 0.42 12.57
CA SER A 264 9.42 1.52 11.63
C SER A 264 8.01 1.70 11.10
N SER A 265 7.22 2.51 11.80
CA SER A 265 6.35 3.46 11.17
C SER A 265 7.28 4.07 10.13
N SER A 266 7.06 3.64 8.90
CA SER A 266 6.96 4.58 7.81
C SER A 266 6.69 5.96 8.39
N LEU A 267 7.45 6.96 7.96
CA LEU A 267 7.02 8.34 8.06
C LEU A 267 5.71 8.47 7.23
N GLU A 268 4.62 7.87 7.73
CA GLU A 268 3.27 8.33 7.49
C GLU A 268 3.20 9.64 8.26
N VAL A 269 3.56 10.70 7.55
CA VAL A 269 3.00 12.02 7.78
C VAL A 269 1.50 11.80 8.00
N GLY A 270 1.05 11.98 9.23
CA GLY A 270 -0.35 11.79 9.59
C GLY A 270 -1.25 12.58 8.65
N GLN A 271 -2.16 11.87 7.98
CA GLN A 271 -3.18 12.41 7.08
C GLN A 271 -4.27 13.18 7.84
N ASN A 272 -3.89 14.24 8.55
CA ASN A 272 -4.81 15.24 9.07
C ASN A 272 -4.35 16.64 8.64
N VAL A 273 -4.14 16.82 7.34
CA VAL A 273 -3.93 18.13 6.70
C VAL A 273 -5.11 18.37 5.75
N PRO A 274 -5.81 19.53 5.83
CA PRO A 274 -6.94 19.82 4.94
C PRO A 274 -6.52 19.85 3.46
N PRO A 275 -7.43 19.61 2.50
CA PRO A 275 -7.12 19.22 1.11
C PRO A 275 -6.46 20.29 0.23
N SER A 276 -6.02 21.44 0.77
CA SER A 276 -5.58 22.58 -0.04
C SER A 276 -4.05 22.78 -0.13
N TRP A 277 -3.23 21.83 0.32
CA TRP A 277 -1.76 22.01 0.42
C TRP A 277 -0.91 20.95 -0.32
N THR A 278 -1.49 20.06 -1.13
CA THR A 278 -0.76 18.96 -1.78
C THR A 278 0.03 19.33 -3.04
N TYR A 279 0.18 20.60 -3.41
CA TYR A 279 0.89 21.00 -4.65
C TYR A 279 2.17 21.84 -4.48
N ALA A 280 2.67 22.08 -3.27
CA ALA A 280 3.75 23.07 -3.07
C ALA A 280 5.16 22.52 -2.74
N TYR A 281 5.37 21.22 -2.53
CA TYR A 281 6.66 20.70 -2.03
C TYR A 281 7.61 20.10 -3.09
N GLY A 282 7.39 20.36 -4.38
CA GLY A 282 8.21 19.80 -5.49
C GLY A 282 9.05 20.79 -6.30
N MET A 283 9.09 22.08 -5.96
CA MET A 283 9.67 23.14 -6.81
C MET A 283 10.57 24.12 -6.03
N MET A 284 11.59 23.61 -5.33
CA MET A 284 12.66 24.45 -4.79
C MET A 284 13.99 23.98 -5.35
N GLY A 285 14.46 24.67 -6.40
CA GLY A 285 15.85 24.62 -6.85
C GLY A 285 16.06 24.70 -8.36
N PHE A 286 15.87 25.88 -8.97
CA PHE A 286 16.75 26.46 -10.00
C PHE A 286 16.27 27.91 -10.28
N VAL A 287 16.99 28.89 -9.75
CA VAL A 287 16.84 30.31 -10.13
C VAL A 287 17.88 30.58 -11.23
N PRO A 288 17.50 30.91 -12.48
CA PRO A 288 18.46 31.34 -13.48
C PRO A 288 18.91 32.78 -13.20
N PRO A 289 20.17 33.15 -13.53
CA PRO A 289 20.69 34.49 -13.28
C PRO A 289 19.95 35.53 -14.16
N PRO A 290 19.81 36.80 -13.71
CA PRO A 290 19.08 37.81 -14.45
C PRO A 290 19.96 38.42 -15.55
N GLY A 291 19.52 38.32 -16.81
CA GLY A 291 20.05 39.13 -17.89
C GLY A 291 19.93 38.49 -19.28
N PHE A 292 19.27 39.21 -20.19
CA PHE A 292 19.10 39.03 -21.65
C PHE A 292 17.76 38.45 -22.13
N PRO A 293 17.22 38.99 -23.25
CA PRO A 293 15.79 39.21 -23.44
C PRO A 293 15.10 38.08 -24.21
N HIS A 294 13.81 37.93 -23.93
CA HIS A 294 12.88 37.05 -24.63
C HIS A 294 12.85 37.30 -26.14
N HIS A 295 13.15 36.26 -26.93
CA HIS A 295 12.64 36.12 -28.28
C HIS A 295 11.41 35.20 -28.28
N HIS A 296 10.28 35.75 -28.71
CA HIS A 296 9.07 35.01 -29.06
C HIS A 296 9.34 34.02 -30.19
N HIS A 297 8.92 32.76 -30.03
CA HIS A 297 8.71 31.86 -31.16
C HIS A 297 7.24 31.50 -31.32
N HIS A 298 6.70 31.95 -32.45
CA HIS A 298 5.40 31.63 -33.00
C HIS A 298 5.37 30.17 -33.48
N HIS A 299 4.23 29.52 -33.26
CA HIS A 299 3.80 28.34 -34.00
C HIS A 299 3.82 28.59 -35.51
N HIS A 300 4.45 27.69 -36.27
CA HIS A 300 4.20 27.55 -37.70
C HIS A 300 3.90 26.10 -38.06
N HIS A 301 2.71 25.91 -38.65
CA HIS A 301 2.31 24.79 -39.48
C HIS A 301 3.32 24.56 -40.61
N ASN A 302 3.73 23.31 -40.85
CA ASN A 302 4.45 22.95 -42.06
C ASN A 302 3.50 22.34 -43.09
N HIS A 303 3.37 23.10 -44.18
CA HIS A 303 2.79 22.73 -45.46
C HIS A 303 3.74 21.81 -46.24
N VAL A 304 3.10 20.93 -46.99
CA VAL A 304 3.61 20.13 -48.11
C VAL A 304 4.31 21.00 -49.15
N SER A 305 5.47 20.56 -49.66
CA SER A 305 5.97 20.97 -50.97
C SER A 305 6.83 19.89 -51.64
N THR A 306 6.25 19.38 -52.72
CA THR A 306 6.78 18.79 -53.95
C THR A 306 8.12 19.34 -54.48
N VAL A 307 9.02 18.44 -54.93
CA VAL A 307 9.63 18.30 -56.29
C VAL A 307 10.80 17.28 -56.26
N PRO A 308 11.38 16.78 -57.40
CA PRO A 308 10.77 16.25 -58.61
C PRO A 308 11.40 14.89 -59.07
N SER A 309 10.87 14.39 -60.18
CA SER A 309 10.98 13.08 -60.82
C SER A 309 12.30 12.68 -61.52
N SER A 310 12.32 11.40 -61.94
CA SER A 310 13.15 10.67 -62.94
C SER A 310 14.30 9.84 -62.34
N SER A 311 14.44 8.53 -62.59
CA SER A 311 14.35 7.82 -63.88
C SER A 311 14.02 6.32 -63.76
N PHE A 312 13.42 5.82 -64.83
CA PHE A 312 12.99 4.46 -65.23
C PHE A 312 13.95 3.28 -64.96
N SER A 313 13.40 2.08 -64.66
CA SER A 313 13.27 0.99 -65.66
C SER A 313 12.51 -0.27 -65.18
N SER A 314 11.39 -0.54 -65.87
CA SER A 314 11.00 -1.81 -66.55
C SER A 314 10.60 -3.11 -65.80
N ILE A 315 9.27 -3.38 -65.75
CA ILE A 315 8.47 -4.52 -66.36
C ILE A 315 8.79 -6.00 -65.90
N PRO A 316 7.86 -7.00 -65.91
CA PRO A 316 6.38 -7.08 -65.93
C PRO A 316 5.75 -8.00 -64.84
N PRO A 317 4.40 -8.09 -64.76
CA PRO A 317 3.66 -9.03 -63.91
C PRO A 317 3.32 -10.36 -64.63
N PRO A 318 2.89 -11.41 -63.90
CA PRO A 318 2.12 -12.48 -64.52
C PRO A 318 0.71 -12.63 -63.89
N THR A 319 -0.27 -12.34 -64.73
CA THR A 319 -1.44 -13.18 -65.09
C THR A 319 -1.75 -14.43 -64.27
N ALA A 320 -3.02 -14.51 -63.84
CA ALA A 320 -3.76 -15.75 -63.60
C ALA A 320 -3.88 -16.60 -64.88
N PRO A 321 -4.04 -17.94 -64.75
CA PRO A 321 -5.25 -18.53 -65.31
C PRO A 321 -5.82 -19.75 -64.55
N SER A 322 -7.17 -19.81 -64.59
CA SER A 322 -8.08 -20.92 -64.92
C SER A 322 -7.80 -22.41 -64.60
N THR A 323 -8.91 -23.04 -64.21
CA THR A 323 -9.29 -24.46 -64.04
C THR A 323 -8.81 -25.47 -65.09
N ALA A 324 -8.48 -26.70 -64.65
CA ALA A 324 -8.97 -27.98 -65.21
C ALA A 324 -8.47 -29.20 -64.39
N ALA A 325 -9.26 -30.27 -64.44
CA ALA A 325 -9.24 -31.48 -63.62
C ALA A 325 -8.06 -32.45 -63.84
N SER A 326 -7.77 -33.28 -62.83
CA SER A 326 -7.71 -34.75 -62.99
C SER A 326 -7.51 -35.49 -61.67
N SER A 327 -8.25 -36.60 -61.57
CA SER A 327 -8.30 -37.61 -60.54
C SER A 327 -6.99 -38.37 -60.35
N THR A 328 -6.67 -38.79 -59.12
CA THR A 328 -6.12 -40.13 -58.87
C THR A 328 -6.45 -40.56 -57.43
N ALA A 329 -6.76 -41.85 -57.29
CA ALA A 329 -7.38 -42.51 -56.15
C ALA A 329 -6.39 -42.91 -55.03
N VAL A 330 -6.92 -43.71 -54.08
CA VAL A 330 -6.27 -44.65 -53.11
C VAL A 330 -6.17 -44.10 -51.67
N PRO A 331 -6.34 -44.91 -50.59
CA PRO A 331 -7.27 -46.01 -50.33
C PRO A 331 -8.06 -45.89 -48.99
N SER A 332 -9.08 -46.75 -48.88
CA SER A 332 -9.86 -47.07 -47.69
C SER A 332 -9.02 -47.48 -46.47
N THR A 333 -9.39 -46.98 -45.28
CA THR A 333 -8.95 -47.55 -43.99
C THR A 333 -10.15 -48.05 -43.20
N THR A 334 -10.04 -49.31 -42.81
CA THR A 334 -11.02 -50.19 -42.17
C THR A 334 -11.31 -49.79 -40.72
N VAL A 335 -12.60 -49.75 -40.36
CA VAL A 335 -13.13 -49.60 -39.00
C VAL A 335 -13.16 -50.97 -38.30
N PRO A 336 -12.66 -51.11 -37.05
CA PRO A 336 -12.92 -52.29 -36.24
C PRO A 336 -14.22 -52.18 -35.41
N PRO A 337 -14.88 -53.32 -35.09
CA PRO A 337 -16.22 -53.37 -34.49
C PRO A 337 -16.22 -53.28 -32.95
N PRO A 338 -17.37 -52.95 -32.32
CA PRO A 338 -17.49 -52.85 -30.87
C PRO A 338 -17.73 -54.21 -30.20
N ALA A 339 -17.08 -54.42 -29.06
CA ALA A 339 -17.28 -55.59 -28.20
C ALA A 339 -18.44 -55.37 -27.21
N ALA A 340 -19.12 -56.49 -26.90
CA ALA A 340 -20.35 -56.65 -26.16
C ALA A 340 -20.27 -56.33 -24.64
N PRO A 341 -21.41 -56.19 -23.94
CA PRO A 341 -21.48 -55.77 -22.55
C PRO A 341 -21.37 -56.97 -21.59
N SER A 342 -20.75 -56.76 -20.43
CA SER A 342 -20.73 -57.74 -19.35
C SER A 342 -21.08 -57.10 -18.00
N THR A 343 -22.24 -57.52 -17.51
CA THR A 343 -22.56 -58.02 -16.16
C THR A 343 -22.29 -57.15 -14.93
N ALA A 344 -23.34 -57.08 -14.10
CA ALA A 344 -23.52 -56.26 -12.92
C ALA A 344 -23.00 -56.89 -11.60
N VAL A 345 -23.06 -56.04 -10.54
CA VAL A 345 -23.23 -56.30 -9.08
C VAL A 345 -21.93 -56.35 -8.24
N PRO A 346 -21.88 -55.94 -6.94
CA PRO A 346 -22.70 -55.03 -6.12
C PRO A 346 -21.94 -53.87 -5.41
N LEU A 347 -22.74 -53.01 -4.77
CA LEU A 347 -22.43 -51.91 -3.85
C LEU A 347 -21.35 -52.19 -2.80
N SER A 348 -20.52 -51.16 -2.55
CA SER A 348 -19.92 -50.90 -1.24
C SER A 348 -19.92 -49.41 -0.94
N VAL A 349 -20.37 -49.11 0.27
CA VAL A 349 -20.60 -47.78 0.87
C VAL A 349 -19.26 -47.12 1.22
N ILE A 350 -19.03 -45.89 0.75
CA ILE A 350 -17.90 -45.01 1.17
C ILE A 350 -18.44 -43.57 1.39
N PRO A 351 -17.95 -42.79 2.39
CA PRO A 351 -18.50 -41.50 2.82
C PRO A 351 -18.13 -40.32 1.88
N PRO A 352 -18.70 -39.11 2.09
CA PRO A 352 -18.72 -38.04 1.09
C PRO A 352 -17.35 -37.34 0.87
N PRO A 353 -17.11 -36.73 -0.31
CA PRO A 353 -15.86 -36.09 -0.64
C PRO A 353 -15.76 -34.66 -0.08
N PHE A 354 -14.55 -34.29 0.33
CA PHE A 354 -14.13 -32.91 0.57
C PHE A 354 -14.16 -32.08 -0.73
N PRO A 355 -14.37 -30.76 -0.65
CA PRO A 355 -14.46 -29.90 -1.83
C PRO A 355 -13.13 -29.81 -2.58
N THR A 356 -13.23 -29.95 -3.89
CA THR A 356 -12.17 -29.92 -4.89
C THR A 356 -11.47 -28.55 -4.92
N THR A 357 -10.15 -28.58 -4.81
CA THR A 357 -9.24 -27.45 -5.08
C THR A 357 -9.47 -26.92 -6.51
N PRO A 358 -9.58 -25.60 -6.74
CA PRO A 358 -9.65 -25.05 -8.10
C PRO A 358 -8.34 -25.32 -8.84
N GLN A 359 -8.44 -25.90 -10.04
CA GLN A 359 -7.29 -26.14 -10.91
C GLN A 359 -6.78 -24.80 -11.46
N LEU A 360 -5.50 -24.52 -11.24
CA LEU A 360 -4.76 -23.42 -11.89
C LEU A 360 -4.86 -23.53 -13.43
N PRO A 361 -4.94 -22.39 -14.15
CA PRO A 361 -4.81 -22.40 -15.61
C PRO A 361 -3.43 -22.93 -16.03
N LYS A 362 -3.43 -23.69 -17.13
CA LYS A 362 -2.30 -24.43 -17.72
C LYS A 362 -0.99 -23.63 -17.71
N SER A 363 -0.07 -24.05 -16.86
CA SER A 363 1.32 -23.63 -16.83
C SER A 363 2.03 -23.92 -18.16
N CYS A 364 2.86 -22.98 -18.62
CA CYS A 364 3.78 -23.18 -19.74
C CYS A 364 4.60 -24.47 -19.55
N PRO A 365 4.79 -25.30 -20.59
CA PRO A 365 5.56 -26.52 -20.47
C PRO A 365 7.05 -26.19 -20.26
N PHE A 366 7.57 -26.48 -19.07
CA PHE A 366 9.01 -26.49 -18.80
C PHE A 366 9.67 -27.65 -19.58
N PRO A 367 10.69 -27.41 -20.41
CA PRO A 367 11.57 -28.48 -20.87
C PRO A 367 12.47 -28.91 -19.72
N ASN A 368 12.63 -30.22 -19.51
CA ASN A 368 13.54 -30.81 -18.54
C ASN A 368 14.96 -30.25 -18.70
N ALA A 369 15.48 -29.59 -17.67
CA ALA A 369 16.87 -29.13 -17.59
C ALA A 369 17.84 -30.33 -17.49
N PRO A 370 18.94 -30.38 -18.26
CA PRO A 370 19.97 -31.39 -18.11
C PRO A 370 20.83 -31.14 -16.86
N PRO A 371 21.46 -32.19 -16.28
CA PRO A 371 22.29 -32.07 -15.08
C PRO A 371 23.57 -31.27 -15.34
N PHE A 372 23.89 -30.38 -14.41
CA PHE A 372 25.10 -29.53 -14.39
C PHE A 372 26.40 -30.36 -14.51
N PRO A 373 27.38 -29.93 -15.32
CA PRO A 373 28.74 -30.43 -15.24
C PRO A 373 29.49 -29.76 -14.08
N SER A 374 30.23 -30.57 -13.34
CA SER A 374 31.08 -30.21 -12.21
C SER A 374 32.09 -29.10 -12.54
N ALA A 375 32.18 -28.11 -11.64
CA ALA A 375 33.12 -27.00 -11.72
C ALA A 375 34.60 -27.46 -11.64
N PRO A 376 35.53 -26.83 -12.38
CA PRO A 376 36.97 -27.02 -12.20
C PRO A 376 37.53 -26.17 -11.03
N PRO A 377 38.69 -26.52 -10.47
CA PRO A 377 39.23 -25.90 -9.27
C PRO A 377 39.92 -24.55 -9.54
N PHE A 378 39.76 -23.62 -8.59
CA PHE A 378 40.42 -22.32 -8.53
C PHE A 378 41.96 -22.44 -8.48
N PRO A 379 42.71 -21.53 -9.14
CA PRO A 379 44.07 -21.23 -8.75
C PRO A 379 44.17 -19.98 -7.87
N ASN A 380 45.21 -20.03 -7.05
CA ASN A 380 45.60 -19.17 -5.93
C ASN A 380 45.82 -17.67 -6.23
N ALA A 381 45.75 -16.92 -5.13
CA ALA A 381 46.05 -15.51 -4.91
C ALA A 381 47.40 -14.98 -5.45
N SER A 382 47.43 -13.67 -5.78
CA SER A 382 48.34 -12.60 -5.26
C SER A 382 48.17 -11.29 -6.09
N PRO A 383 48.81 -10.14 -5.76
CA PRO A 383 48.36 -9.17 -4.76
C PRO A 383 48.19 -7.72 -5.31
N PHE A 384 47.57 -6.86 -4.49
CA PHE A 384 47.59 -5.39 -4.47
C PHE A 384 48.29 -4.64 -5.62
N VAL A 385 47.50 -3.83 -6.36
CA VAL A 385 47.99 -2.67 -7.10
C VAL A 385 47.22 -1.44 -6.62
N THR A 386 47.97 -0.49 -6.06
CA THR A 386 47.52 0.84 -5.67
C THR A 386 47.51 1.71 -6.93
N VAL A 387 46.38 2.33 -7.28
CA VAL A 387 46.31 3.31 -8.37
C VAL A 387 45.72 4.62 -7.86
N ASN A 388 46.43 5.68 -8.22
CA ASN A 388 46.30 7.08 -7.80
C ASN A 388 44.98 7.74 -8.24
N SER A 389 44.46 8.63 -7.39
CA SER A 389 43.50 9.69 -7.74
C SER A 389 44.16 10.82 -8.54
N PRO A 390 43.40 11.50 -9.41
CA PRO A 390 43.04 12.91 -9.15
C PRO A 390 41.57 13.19 -9.57
N THR A 391 40.81 14.18 -9.09
CA THR A 391 41.02 15.64 -9.06
C THR A 391 39.83 16.28 -8.31
N ASN A 392 40.02 17.46 -7.70
CA ASN A 392 39.07 18.27 -6.90
C ASN A 392 37.61 18.38 -7.42
N PRO A 393 36.60 18.40 -6.52
CA PRO A 393 35.33 19.07 -6.79
C PRO A 393 35.28 20.48 -6.17
N VAL A 394 34.71 21.38 -6.96
CA VAL A 394 34.29 22.74 -6.61
C VAL A 394 33.31 22.71 -5.44
N ALA A 395 33.50 23.63 -4.48
CA ALA A 395 32.68 23.74 -3.29
C ALA A 395 31.24 24.17 -3.61
N GLU A 396 30.27 23.38 -3.15
CA GLU A 396 28.84 23.63 -3.19
C GLU A 396 28.42 24.51 -1.99
N PRO A 397 27.49 25.48 -2.14
CA PRO A 397 27.06 26.33 -1.03
C PRO A 397 26.22 25.55 0.01
N PRO A 398 26.30 25.90 1.30
CA PRO A 398 25.63 25.18 2.38
C PRO A 398 24.09 25.32 2.31
N PRO A 399 23.34 24.25 2.66
CA PRO A 399 21.87 24.29 2.74
C PRO A 399 21.37 25.12 3.95
N PRO A 400 20.15 25.68 3.88
CA PRO A 400 19.56 26.45 4.97
C PRO A 400 19.26 25.59 6.21
N ALA A 401 19.43 26.19 7.39
CA ALA A 401 19.29 25.53 8.70
C ALA A 401 17.86 25.04 8.98
N PRO A 402 17.67 23.90 9.68
CA PRO A 402 16.35 23.41 10.05
C PRO A 402 15.75 24.20 11.24
N GLU A 403 14.46 24.53 11.11
CA GLU A 403 13.67 25.23 12.13
C GLU A 403 13.51 24.38 13.40
N ALA A 404 13.90 24.95 14.55
CA ALA A 404 13.72 24.34 15.85
C ALA A 404 12.32 24.64 16.40
N SER A 405 11.60 23.60 16.79
CA SER A 405 10.29 23.65 17.45
C SER A 405 10.40 24.14 18.90
N GLY A 406 10.47 25.46 19.06
CA GLY A 406 10.13 26.20 20.29
C GLY A 406 8.92 27.10 20.06
N PRO A 407 8.32 27.70 21.11
CA PRO A 407 7.14 28.56 20.98
C PRO A 407 7.38 29.59 19.88
N SER A 408 6.42 29.71 18.96
CA SER A 408 6.51 30.46 17.71
C SER A 408 6.74 31.95 17.94
N GLY A 409 7.98 32.33 18.25
CA GLY A 409 8.48 33.68 18.03
C GLY A 409 8.67 33.87 16.53
N THR A 410 8.32 35.04 16.01
CA THR A 410 8.58 35.34 14.60
C THR A 410 10.09 35.36 14.35
N TRP A 411 10.54 35.11 13.12
CA TRP A 411 11.95 35.26 12.75
C TRP A 411 12.52 36.63 13.16
N GLY A 412 11.68 37.68 13.19
CA GLY A 412 12.02 39.00 13.71
C GLY A 412 12.37 39.01 15.19
N ASP A 413 11.67 38.24 16.02
CA ASP A 413 11.93 38.11 17.46
C ASP A 413 13.23 37.33 17.74
N ALA A 414 13.54 36.34 16.91
CA ALA A 414 14.79 35.58 17.00
C ALA A 414 16.03 36.41 16.58
N LEU A 415 15.89 37.28 15.57
CA LEU A 415 16.94 38.18 15.12
C LEU A 415 17.11 39.42 16.02
N GLY A 416 16.06 39.81 16.74
CA GLY A 416 16.07 40.95 17.67
C GLY A 416 16.70 40.67 19.04
N GLN A 417 16.96 39.39 19.37
CA GLN A 417 17.65 39.04 20.61
C GLN A 417 19.11 39.50 20.55
N PRO A 418 19.60 40.28 21.53
CA PRO A 418 20.99 40.76 21.53
C PRO A 418 21.93 39.56 21.50
N THR A 419 22.81 39.53 20.50
CA THR A 419 23.76 38.44 20.35
C THR A 419 24.72 38.41 21.53
N HIS A 420 25.37 37.27 21.75
CA HIS A 420 26.36 37.15 22.81
C HIS A 420 27.53 38.14 22.63
N LEU A 421 27.78 38.59 21.39
CA LEU A 421 28.73 39.65 21.08
C LEU A 421 28.18 41.02 21.52
N ASP A 422 26.89 41.30 21.27
CA ASP A 422 26.23 42.53 21.70
C ASP A 422 26.21 42.67 23.23
N GLN A 423 26.02 41.57 23.96
CA GLN A 423 26.09 41.56 25.42
C GLN A 423 27.50 41.85 25.95
N LEU A 424 28.54 41.28 25.32
CA LEU A 424 29.94 41.57 25.64
C LEU A 424 30.33 43.02 25.33
N ILE A 425 29.82 43.57 24.22
CA ILE A 425 29.99 44.98 23.86
C ILE A 425 29.28 45.88 24.87
N ALA A 426 28.03 45.58 25.22
CA ALA A 426 27.27 46.34 26.21
C ALA A 426 27.96 46.34 27.58
N MET A 427 28.50 45.20 28.03
CA MET A 427 29.31 45.11 29.24
C MET A 427 30.56 46.00 29.17
N LYS A 428 31.33 45.90 28.08
CA LYS A 428 32.57 46.67 27.90
C LYS A 428 32.28 48.18 27.90
N THR A 429 31.18 48.58 27.25
CA THR A 429 30.74 49.98 27.18
C THR A 429 30.31 50.49 28.56
N LYS A 430 29.51 49.71 29.32
CA LYS A 430 29.18 50.02 30.72
C LYS A 430 30.41 50.21 31.60
N LEU A 431 31.43 49.37 31.41
CA LEU A 431 32.70 49.44 32.15
C LEU A 431 33.48 50.72 31.80
N LYS A 432 33.50 51.09 30.51
CA LYS A 432 34.15 52.30 30.02
C LYS A 432 33.44 53.58 30.50
N GLU A 433 32.12 53.61 30.48
CA GLU A 433 31.31 54.74 30.99
C GLU A 433 31.50 54.95 32.49
N LYS A 434 31.51 53.86 33.29
CA LYS A 434 31.79 53.94 34.73
C LYS A 434 33.20 54.46 35.03
N MET A 435 34.19 54.16 34.19
CA MET A 435 35.56 54.68 34.35
C MET A 435 35.74 56.12 33.84
N GLY A 436 34.91 56.57 32.89
CA GLY A 436 35.04 57.89 32.25
C GLY A 436 34.43 59.06 33.03
N ASN A 437 33.43 58.82 33.89
CA ASN A 437 32.64 59.90 34.52
C ASN A 437 33.19 60.47 35.85
N GLY A 438 34.45 60.19 36.22
CA GLY A 438 35.12 60.87 37.33
C GLY A 438 34.71 60.41 38.74
N ALA A 439 35.72 59.97 39.51
CA ALA A 439 35.73 59.77 40.97
C ALA A 439 34.91 58.65 41.62
N GLY A 440 34.08 57.89 40.90
CA GLY A 440 33.49 56.65 41.44
C GLY A 440 34.46 55.47 41.33
N LYS A 441 35.26 55.17 42.36
CA LYS A 441 35.99 53.89 42.41
C LYS A 441 34.95 52.76 42.38
N LEU A 442 34.92 51.98 41.29
CA LEU A 442 34.17 50.72 41.21
C LEU A 442 34.46 49.92 42.49
N SER A 443 33.41 49.54 43.20
CA SER A 443 33.59 48.75 44.41
C SER A 443 34.20 47.40 44.03
N GLU A 444 35.05 46.85 44.89
CA GLU A 444 35.67 45.54 44.68
C GLU A 444 34.62 44.45 44.39
N LYS A 445 33.44 44.57 45.01
CA LYS A 445 32.28 43.70 44.77
C LYS A 445 31.77 43.79 43.34
N GLU A 446 31.67 44.98 42.74
CA GLU A 446 31.25 45.14 41.34
C GLU A 446 32.29 44.54 40.38
N ILE A 447 33.58 44.68 40.67
CA ILE A 447 34.65 44.07 39.86
C ILE A 447 34.56 42.55 39.91
N GLN A 448 34.35 41.98 41.10
CA GLN A 448 34.14 40.53 41.27
C GLN A 448 32.90 40.05 40.51
N GLN A 449 31.78 40.78 40.58
CA GLN A 449 30.55 40.42 39.88
C GLN A 449 30.74 40.42 38.36
N ILE A 450 31.42 41.44 37.80
CA ILE A 450 31.72 41.50 36.36
C ILE A 450 32.61 40.34 35.93
N MET A 451 33.59 39.93 36.75
CA MET A 451 34.43 38.77 36.45
C MET A 451 33.64 37.45 36.42
N VAL A 452 32.73 37.25 37.38
CA VAL A 452 31.85 36.07 37.43
C VAL A 452 30.93 36.03 36.22
N GLU A 453 30.32 37.16 35.86
CA GLU A 453 29.40 37.25 34.71
C GLU A 453 30.14 37.03 33.39
N LYS A 454 31.35 37.59 33.24
CA LYS A 454 32.22 37.33 32.08
C LYS A 454 32.61 35.85 31.98
N TYR A 455 32.93 35.21 33.10
CA TYR A 455 33.24 33.78 33.13
C TYR A 455 32.03 32.91 32.77
N ALA A 456 30.84 33.26 33.28
CA ALA A 456 29.59 32.58 32.95
C ALA A 456 29.26 32.70 31.44
N LEU A 457 29.38 33.90 30.87
CA LEU A 457 29.21 34.14 29.44
C LEU A 457 30.24 33.34 28.62
N GLN A 458 31.50 33.28 29.03
CA GLN A 458 32.51 32.48 28.34
C GLN A 458 32.17 30.98 28.36
N GLN A 459 31.69 30.46 29.49
CA GLN A 459 31.24 29.06 29.61
C GLN A 459 30.01 28.77 28.76
N GLN A 460 29.06 29.72 28.71
CA GLN A 460 27.88 29.60 27.86
C GLN A 460 28.28 29.59 26.37
N ALA A 461 29.16 30.48 25.94
CA ALA A 461 29.67 30.50 24.56
C ALA A 461 30.39 29.20 24.18
N LEU A 462 31.21 28.65 25.09
CA LEU A 462 31.89 27.37 24.87
C LEU A 462 30.88 26.22 24.76
N LYS A 463 29.86 26.19 25.63
CA LYS A 463 28.77 25.20 25.57
C LYS A 463 28.02 25.29 24.24
N SER A 464 27.61 26.49 23.83
CA SER A 464 26.91 26.70 22.54
C SER A 464 27.78 26.33 21.34
N ALA A 465 29.10 26.57 21.39
CA ALA A 465 30.02 26.14 20.34
C ALA A 465 30.12 24.60 20.26
N ASN A 466 30.20 23.92 21.41
CA ASN A 466 30.19 22.46 21.48
C ASN A 466 28.86 21.87 20.99
N ASP A 467 27.72 22.48 21.35
CA ASP A 467 26.40 22.04 20.91
C ASP A 467 26.24 22.21 19.38
N ARG A 468 26.72 23.32 18.80
CA ARG A 468 26.74 23.52 17.34
C ARG A 468 27.61 22.50 16.63
N LYS A 469 28.81 22.22 17.17
CA LYS A 469 29.69 21.19 16.61
C LYS A 469 29.01 19.82 16.66
N ARG A 470 28.41 19.45 17.79
CA ARG A 470 27.67 18.18 17.94
C ARG A 470 26.51 18.07 16.95
N LEU A 471 25.76 19.14 16.72
CA LEU A 471 24.70 19.16 15.71
C LEU A 471 25.24 18.98 14.28
N SER A 472 26.34 19.65 13.94
CA SER A 472 27.02 19.47 12.65
C SER A 472 27.53 18.04 12.46
N ASP A 473 28.11 17.44 13.50
CA ASP A 473 28.60 16.06 13.46
C ASP A 473 27.43 15.06 13.27
N ILE A 474 26.29 15.28 13.94
CA ILE A 474 25.07 14.48 13.76
C ILE A 474 24.51 14.63 12.34
N GLN A 475 24.48 15.84 11.78
CA GLN A 475 24.02 16.07 10.41
C GLN A 475 24.91 15.38 9.38
N GLN A 476 26.24 15.50 9.54
CA GLN A 476 27.19 14.83 8.66
C GLN A 476 27.05 13.30 8.76
N GLN A 477 26.91 12.76 9.97
CA GLN A 477 26.68 11.34 10.18
C GLN A 477 25.38 10.85 9.52
N ALA A 478 24.30 11.64 9.57
CA ALA A 478 23.04 11.31 8.91
C ALA A 478 23.18 11.30 7.37
N LEU A 479 23.90 12.27 6.80
CA LEU A 479 24.18 12.32 5.37
C LEU A 479 25.03 11.13 4.91
N ASP A 480 26.07 10.79 5.65
CA ASP A 480 26.93 9.65 5.33
C ASP A 480 26.18 8.32 5.48
N ALA A 481 25.31 8.20 6.48
CA ALA A 481 24.41 7.05 6.62
C ALA A 481 23.44 6.94 5.44
N GLN A 482 22.87 8.05 4.96
CA GLN A 482 21.99 8.06 3.79
C GLN A 482 22.74 7.64 2.51
N LYS A 483 23.97 8.15 2.30
CA LYS A 483 24.82 7.73 1.18
C LYS A 483 25.14 6.25 1.24
N GLN A 484 25.47 5.73 2.41
CA GLN A 484 25.76 4.30 2.58
C GLN A 484 24.52 3.45 2.30
N MET A 485 23.34 3.85 2.78
CA MET A 485 22.08 3.16 2.49
C MET A 485 21.78 3.12 0.99
N LYS A 486 22.02 4.24 0.28
CA LYS A 486 21.88 4.32 -1.18
C LYS A 486 22.79 3.30 -1.88
N LEU A 487 24.06 3.26 -1.52
CA LEU A 487 25.04 2.33 -2.10
C LEU A 487 24.68 0.86 -1.80
N ASP A 488 24.21 0.56 -0.59
CA ASP A 488 23.78 -0.79 -0.22
C ASP A 488 22.54 -1.23 -1.03
N CYS A 489 21.59 -0.32 -1.28
CA CYS A 489 20.45 -0.58 -2.15
C CYS A 489 20.91 -0.85 -3.60
N ILE A 490 21.76 0.01 -4.16
CA ILE A 490 22.27 -0.14 -5.53
C ILE A 490 22.98 -1.49 -5.68
N ARG A 491 23.88 -1.84 -4.75
CA ARG A 491 24.60 -3.11 -4.78
C ARG A 491 23.66 -4.31 -4.72
N THR A 492 22.65 -4.28 -3.84
CA THR A 492 21.73 -5.41 -3.68
C THR A 492 20.83 -5.57 -4.90
N LEU A 493 20.36 -4.45 -5.45
CA LEU A 493 19.51 -4.44 -6.63
C LEU A 493 20.29 -4.80 -7.90
N SER A 494 21.54 -4.37 -8.05
CA SER A 494 22.36 -4.73 -9.21
C SER A 494 22.69 -6.21 -9.27
N LEU A 495 22.90 -6.86 -8.12
CA LEU A 495 23.01 -8.32 -8.01
C LEU A 495 21.74 -9.02 -8.53
N GLU A 496 20.56 -8.54 -8.12
CA GLU A 496 19.29 -9.12 -8.55
C GLU A 496 19.02 -8.87 -10.04
N LEU A 497 19.33 -7.68 -10.56
CA LEU A 497 19.23 -7.39 -12.00
C LEU A 497 20.18 -8.26 -12.83
N ALA A 498 21.42 -8.48 -12.36
CA ALA A 498 22.36 -9.38 -13.03
C ALA A 498 21.86 -10.83 -13.05
N ARG A 499 21.25 -11.29 -11.95
CA ARG A 499 20.60 -12.61 -11.88
C ARG A 499 19.46 -12.72 -12.89
N ILE A 500 18.54 -11.76 -12.91
CA ILE A 500 17.38 -11.72 -13.83
C ILE A 500 17.85 -11.68 -15.28
N TYR A 501 18.86 -10.87 -15.59
CA TYR A 501 19.45 -10.79 -16.92
C TYR A 501 20.02 -12.14 -17.38
N SER A 502 20.77 -12.82 -16.51
CA SER A 502 21.32 -14.16 -16.81
C SER A 502 20.21 -15.20 -17.05
N GLU A 503 19.15 -15.14 -16.25
CA GLU A 503 17.99 -16.01 -16.39
C GLU A 503 17.25 -15.73 -17.70
N TYR A 504 16.99 -14.46 -18.01
CA TYR A 504 16.36 -14.03 -19.25
C TYR A 504 17.15 -14.50 -20.48
N GLN A 505 18.47 -14.33 -20.49
CA GLN A 505 19.33 -14.80 -21.58
C GLN A 505 19.20 -16.31 -21.84
N SER A 506 18.92 -17.11 -20.81
CA SER A 506 18.72 -18.56 -20.98
C SER A 506 17.36 -18.92 -21.59
N HIS A 507 16.41 -17.98 -21.57
CA HIS A 507 15.06 -18.14 -22.10
C HIS A 507 14.86 -17.58 -23.51
N ILE A 508 15.73 -16.67 -23.96
CA ILE A 508 15.67 -16.13 -25.32
C ILE A 508 16.11 -17.22 -26.30
N ASP A 509 15.19 -17.68 -27.15
CA ASP A 509 15.54 -18.45 -28.34
C ASP A 509 16.17 -17.50 -29.37
N PRO A 510 17.43 -17.71 -29.80
CA PRO A 510 18.07 -16.87 -30.82
C PRO A 510 17.28 -16.77 -32.13
N ALA A 511 16.37 -17.71 -32.40
CA ALA A 511 15.54 -17.72 -33.62
C ALA A 511 14.29 -16.83 -33.53
N GLU A 512 13.83 -16.46 -32.34
CA GLU A 512 12.59 -15.70 -32.09
C GLU A 512 12.83 -14.19 -31.87
N GLU A 513 14.07 -13.72 -32.05
CA GLU A 513 14.55 -12.35 -31.72
C GLU A 513 13.81 -11.20 -32.47
N HIS A 514 12.80 -11.47 -33.31
CA HIS A 514 12.27 -10.50 -34.27
C HIS A 514 10.74 -10.37 -34.36
N ARG A 515 9.91 -10.95 -33.47
CA ARG A 515 8.47 -11.07 -33.80
C ARG A 515 7.36 -10.67 -32.86
N GLN A 516 7.60 -10.02 -31.73
CA GLN A 516 6.48 -9.42 -31.00
C GLN A 516 6.85 -8.03 -30.49
N GLU A 517 6.31 -7.01 -31.16
CA GLU A 517 5.98 -5.76 -30.49
C GLU A 517 5.06 -6.13 -29.31
N ALA A 518 5.64 -6.20 -28.11
CA ALA A 518 4.92 -6.51 -26.89
C ALA A 518 3.78 -5.49 -26.77
N HIS A 519 2.54 -5.95 -26.97
CA HIS A 519 1.36 -5.11 -26.80
C HIS A 519 1.39 -4.55 -25.37
N GLU A 520 1.33 -3.22 -25.32
CA GLU A 520 1.54 -2.40 -24.13
C GLU A 520 0.77 -2.90 -22.90
N ILE A 521 1.51 -3.48 -21.95
CA ILE A 521 1.11 -3.40 -20.54
C ILE A 521 1.44 -1.98 -20.08
N GLN A 522 0.58 -1.03 -20.44
CA GLN A 522 0.74 0.40 -20.23
C GLN A 522 0.31 0.87 -18.82
N GLU A 523 -0.09 -0.05 -17.95
CA GLU A 523 -0.58 0.34 -16.63
C GLU A 523 0.56 0.52 -15.64
N ARG A 524 0.72 1.76 -15.16
CA ARG A 524 1.61 2.12 -14.06
C ARG A 524 1.34 1.23 -12.84
N PRO A 525 2.37 0.66 -12.19
CA PRO A 525 2.19 -0.22 -11.03
C PRO A 525 1.45 0.48 -9.90
N ARG A 526 0.50 -0.24 -9.29
CA ARG A 526 -0.16 0.18 -8.05
C ARG A 526 0.52 -0.50 -6.87
N PHE A 527 1.32 0.27 -6.12
CA PHE A 527 2.08 -0.25 -5.00
C PHE A 527 1.23 -0.51 -3.78
N MET A 528 1.48 -1.65 -3.14
CA MET A 528 0.83 -2.02 -1.91
C MET A 528 1.85 -2.51 -0.89
N PRO A 529 2.25 -1.67 0.08
CA PRO A 529 3.18 -2.10 1.11
C PRO A 529 2.50 -3.09 2.05
N THR A 530 3.21 -4.16 2.38
CA THR A 530 2.83 -5.10 3.43
C THR A 530 4.09 -5.61 4.13
N SER A 531 3.92 -6.16 5.33
CA SER A 531 5.03 -6.68 6.11
C SER A 531 4.69 -8.03 6.69
N ILE A 532 5.68 -8.92 6.70
CA ILE A 532 5.61 -10.24 7.31
C ILE A 532 6.76 -10.39 8.29
N THR A 533 6.44 -10.92 9.47
CA THR A 533 7.44 -11.30 10.46
C THR A 533 7.77 -12.77 10.28
N VAL A 534 9.04 -13.08 10.04
CA VAL A 534 9.52 -14.44 9.81
C VAL A 534 10.13 -14.97 11.10
N HIS A 535 9.51 -16.01 11.64
CA HIS A 535 10.04 -16.78 12.76
C HIS A 535 10.93 -17.92 12.26
N GLU A 536 11.76 -18.46 13.15
CA GLU A 536 12.66 -19.60 12.83
C GLU A 536 11.85 -20.85 12.45
N SER A 537 10.70 -21.05 13.10
CA SER A 537 9.73 -22.09 12.75
C SER A 537 9.14 -21.94 11.35
N ASP A 538 9.14 -20.72 10.82
CA ASP A 538 8.41 -20.33 9.62
C ASP A 538 9.34 -20.10 8.41
N ILE A 539 10.64 -20.39 8.55
CA ILE A 539 11.66 -20.19 7.49
C ILE A 539 11.26 -20.89 6.18
N ASN A 540 10.63 -22.06 6.28
CA ASN A 540 10.18 -22.85 5.13
C ASN A 540 8.71 -22.59 4.74
N ASN A 541 8.01 -21.74 5.49
CA ASN A 541 6.61 -21.44 5.20
C ASN A 541 6.54 -20.52 3.97
N THR A 542 5.66 -20.85 3.02
CA THR A 542 5.42 -20.05 1.81
C THR A 542 4.06 -19.34 1.86
N SER A 543 3.24 -19.58 2.90
CA SER A 543 1.91 -18.99 3.08
C SER A 543 1.86 -18.14 4.34
N HIS A 544 1.72 -16.82 4.18
CA HIS A 544 1.76 -15.90 5.32
C HIS A 544 0.48 -15.08 5.48
N LYS A 545 0.04 -14.97 6.74
CA LYS A 545 -1.00 -14.01 7.13
C LYS A 545 -0.42 -12.60 7.11
N VAL A 546 -1.11 -11.68 6.44
CA VAL A 546 -0.79 -10.25 6.47
C VAL A 546 -1.93 -9.44 7.06
N ASN A 547 -1.64 -8.20 7.43
CA ASN A 547 -2.69 -7.23 7.71
C ASN A 547 -3.56 -7.06 6.46
N PRO A 548 -4.88 -6.81 6.62
CA PRO A 548 -5.75 -6.55 5.50
C PRO A 548 -5.14 -5.49 4.59
N LEU A 549 -4.98 -5.85 3.33
CA LEU A 549 -4.55 -4.94 2.29
C LEU A 549 -5.58 -3.81 2.24
N ASP A 550 -5.10 -2.57 2.44
CA ASP A 550 -5.85 -1.35 2.78
C ASP A 550 -7.35 -1.35 2.43
N ARG A 551 -8.18 -0.82 3.34
CA ARG A 551 -9.63 -0.66 3.17
C ARG A 551 -9.98 0.08 1.87
N HIS A 552 -9.07 0.88 1.33
CA HIS A 552 -9.24 1.49 0.02
C HIS A 552 -9.36 0.47 -1.12
N LEU A 553 -8.69 -0.68 -1.04
CA LEU A 553 -8.95 -1.80 -1.95
C LEU A 553 -10.33 -2.39 -1.73
N SER A 554 -10.78 -2.53 -0.48
CA SER A 554 -12.18 -2.93 -0.24
C SER A 554 -13.19 -1.91 -0.75
N LEU A 555 -12.82 -0.63 -0.91
CA LEU A 555 -13.69 0.38 -1.52
C LEU A 555 -13.58 0.43 -3.06
N MET A 556 -12.41 0.08 -3.62
CA MET A 556 -12.22 0.02 -5.07
C MET A 556 -12.66 -1.30 -5.69
N PHE A 557 -12.61 -2.39 -4.91
CA PHE A 557 -12.78 -3.77 -5.37
C PHE A 557 -13.84 -4.55 -4.57
N GLY A 558 -14.32 -4.01 -3.45
CA GLY A 558 -15.30 -4.67 -2.59
C GLY A 558 -16.69 -4.07 -2.73
N ASP A 559 -17.63 -4.91 -3.14
CA ASP A 559 -19.07 -4.82 -2.92
C ASP A 559 -19.70 -3.43 -3.16
N GLY A 560 -19.29 -2.76 -4.23
CA GLY A 560 -20.11 -1.70 -4.83
C GLY A 560 -21.34 -2.32 -5.51
N GLU A 561 -22.18 -2.99 -4.73
CA GLU A 561 -23.49 -3.52 -5.14
C GLU A 561 -24.54 -2.40 -5.35
N ASP A 562 -24.12 -1.12 -5.31
CA ASP A 562 -24.98 0.05 -5.56
C ASP A 562 -24.67 0.71 -6.93
N ILE A 563 -24.13 -0.04 -7.89
CA ILE A 563 -24.22 0.37 -9.30
C ILE A 563 -25.47 -0.28 -9.84
N ASP A 564 -26.56 0.49 -9.85
CA ASP A 564 -27.83 0.22 -10.54
C ASP A 564 -27.62 0.12 -12.07
N ASP A 565 -26.72 -0.74 -12.54
CA ASP A 565 -26.54 -1.02 -13.98
C ASP A 565 -27.46 -2.18 -14.35
N ASP A 566 -28.63 -1.82 -14.89
CA ASP A 566 -29.69 -2.63 -15.50
C ASP A 566 -29.23 -3.52 -16.70
N ASP A 567 -27.99 -4.00 -16.73
CA ASP A 567 -27.45 -4.86 -17.81
C ASP A 567 -27.56 -6.35 -17.40
N ASP A 568 -28.80 -6.80 -17.43
CA ASP A 568 -29.39 -7.99 -16.78
C ASP A 568 -29.02 -9.39 -17.34
N ASP A 569 -27.89 -9.60 -18.04
CA ASP A 569 -27.71 -10.87 -18.78
C ASP A 569 -26.32 -11.55 -18.74
N ASN A 570 -25.42 -11.25 -17.79
CA ASN A 570 -24.15 -12.00 -17.74
C ASN A 570 -23.54 -12.25 -16.35
N ASP A 571 -24.34 -12.88 -15.48
CA ASP A 571 -24.11 -13.11 -14.06
C ASP A 571 -23.05 -14.19 -13.69
N SER A 572 -22.20 -14.61 -14.62
CA SER A 572 -21.32 -15.77 -14.42
C SER A 572 -19.85 -15.45 -14.13
N ASN A 573 -19.44 -14.19 -13.89
CA ASN A 573 -18.00 -13.91 -13.80
C ASN A 573 -17.50 -12.75 -12.92
N SER A 574 -18.14 -12.50 -11.76
CA SER A 574 -17.64 -11.53 -10.78
C SER A 574 -16.25 -11.89 -10.22
N ASN A 575 -15.90 -13.18 -10.17
CA ASN A 575 -14.61 -13.63 -9.66
C ASN A 575 -13.43 -13.25 -10.59
N ASP A 576 -13.63 -13.28 -11.91
CA ASP A 576 -12.60 -12.91 -12.89
C ASP A 576 -12.24 -11.42 -12.85
N GLN A 577 -13.20 -10.54 -12.49
CA GLN A 577 -12.92 -9.11 -12.38
C GLN A 577 -12.00 -8.80 -11.20
N ASN A 578 -12.26 -9.42 -10.05
CA ASN A 578 -11.41 -9.29 -8.87
C ASN A 578 -10.00 -9.81 -9.14
N GLU A 579 -9.85 -10.94 -9.81
CA GLU A 579 -8.54 -11.47 -10.18
C GLU A 579 -7.79 -10.53 -11.14
N LYS A 580 -8.46 -9.97 -12.16
CA LYS A 580 -7.88 -8.97 -13.06
C LYS A 580 -7.41 -7.72 -12.33
N GLN A 581 -8.13 -7.28 -11.30
CA GLN A 581 -7.75 -6.12 -10.50
C GLN A 581 -6.58 -6.41 -9.57
N LEU A 582 -6.57 -7.57 -8.91
CA LEU A 582 -5.43 -8.03 -8.10
C LEU A 582 -4.16 -8.18 -8.95
N ASN A 583 -4.31 -8.59 -10.21
CA ASN A 583 -3.20 -8.68 -11.17
C ASN A 583 -2.54 -7.31 -11.48
N LYS A 584 -3.24 -6.19 -11.25
CA LYS A 584 -2.69 -4.83 -11.43
C LYS A 584 -1.88 -4.34 -10.22
N LEU A 585 -2.01 -5.02 -9.08
CA LEU A 585 -1.27 -4.66 -7.87
C LEU A 585 0.18 -5.15 -7.96
N THR A 586 1.07 -4.34 -7.38
CA THR A 586 2.45 -4.72 -7.10
C THR A 586 2.65 -4.66 -5.60
N LEU A 587 2.72 -5.84 -4.97
CA LEU A 587 2.95 -5.90 -3.53
C LEU A 587 4.40 -5.58 -3.20
N ILE A 588 4.63 -4.76 -2.18
CA ILE A 588 5.96 -4.53 -1.60
C ILE A 588 5.98 -5.24 -0.26
N ILE A 589 6.54 -6.44 -0.25
CA ILE A 589 6.53 -7.35 0.89
C ILE A 589 7.82 -7.16 1.68
N THR A 590 7.74 -6.54 2.85
CA THR A 590 8.88 -6.40 3.75
C THR A 590 8.95 -7.59 4.72
N ARG A 591 9.99 -8.42 4.60
CA ARG A 591 10.28 -9.51 5.53
C ARG A 591 11.14 -9.01 6.68
N ASN A 592 10.58 -9.04 7.89
CA ASN A 592 11.29 -8.75 9.12
C ASN A 592 11.57 -10.06 9.85
N VAL A 593 12.83 -10.37 10.09
CA VAL A 593 13.22 -11.54 10.87
C VAL A 593 12.89 -11.31 12.36
N CYS A 594 12.20 -12.23 13.04
CA CYS A 594 11.91 -12.10 14.48
C CYS A 594 13.22 -11.97 15.26
N THR A 595 13.41 -10.86 15.98
CA THR A 595 14.59 -10.65 16.85
C THR A 595 14.28 -10.84 18.33
N SER A 596 12.99 -10.85 18.71
CA SER A 596 12.54 -11.01 20.09
C SER A 596 12.58 -12.47 20.55
N CYS A 597 12.27 -13.39 19.64
CA CYS A 597 11.99 -14.79 19.95
C CYS A 597 12.93 -15.78 19.26
N CYS A 598 13.64 -15.37 18.20
CA CYS A 598 14.43 -16.24 17.34
C CYS A 598 15.89 -15.78 17.25
N THR A 599 16.78 -16.73 16.92
CA THR A 599 18.21 -16.47 16.69
C THR A 599 18.61 -16.90 15.28
N ILE A 600 17.89 -16.38 14.29
CA ILE A 600 18.14 -16.68 12.88
C ILE A 600 19.45 -16.02 12.45
N LYS A 601 20.33 -16.79 11.81
CA LYS A 601 21.62 -16.29 11.34
C LYS A 601 21.46 -15.50 10.04
N ASP A 602 22.33 -14.52 9.81
CA ASP A 602 22.32 -13.71 8.59
C ASP A 602 22.38 -14.59 7.31
N ASP A 603 23.11 -15.72 7.35
CA ASP A 603 23.20 -16.68 6.24
C ASP A 603 21.89 -17.44 5.96
N GLU A 604 21.08 -17.68 7.00
CA GLU A 604 19.77 -18.35 6.86
C GLU A 604 18.74 -17.41 6.23
N VAL A 605 18.83 -16.10 6.51
CA VAL A 605 17.98 -15.07 5.90
C VAL A 605 18.15 -15.06 4.37
N ALA A 606 19.38 -15.24 3.89
CA ALA A 606 19.67 -15.30 2.46
C ALA A 606 19.08 -16.54 1.76
N THR A 607 18.68 -17.57 2.53
CA THR A 607 18.07 -18.81 2.01
C THR A 607 16.54 -18.81 2.07
N LEU A 608 15.92 -17.72 2.53
CA LEU A 608 14.46 -17.63 2.66
C LEU A 608 13.78 -17.68 1.30
N LYS A 609 12.98 -18.72 1.06
CA LYS A 609 12.17 -18.85 -0.15
C LYS A 609 11.15 -17.73 -0.25
N PRO A 610 10.89 -17.18 -1.45
CA PRO A 610 9.77 -16.27 -1.66
C PRO A 610 8.45 -16.87 -1.15
N PRO A 611 7.57 -16.07 -0.51
CA PRO A 611 6.20 -16.51 -0.25
C PRO A 611 5.50 -16.83 -1.58
N GLU A 612 4.70 -17.89 -1.59
CA GLU A 612 3.85 -18.29 -2.71
C GLU A 612 2.44 -17.75 -2.55
N THR A 613 2.00 -17.50 -1.30
CA THR A 613 0.65 -17.00 -1.02
C THR A 613 0.66 -16.04 0.16
N LEU A 614 -0.04 -14.92 0.02
CA LEU A 614 -0.39 -14.07 1.14
C LEU A 614 -1.89 -14.14 1.36
N TRP A 615 -2.31 -14.14 2.62
CA TRP A 615 -3.72 -14.15 2.96
C TRP A 615 -4.01 -13.20 4.12
N TRP A 616 -5.22 -12.65 4.13
CA TRP A 616 -5.68 -11.82 5.22
C TRP A 616 -7.14 -12.13 5.53
N GLN A 617 -7.50 -11.93 6.78
CA GLN A 617 -8.89 -12.00 7.18
C GLN A 617 -9.51 -10.63 6.87
N ASN A 618 -10.63 -10.60 6.17
CA ASN A 618 -11.27 -9.32 5.90
C ASN A 618 -11.78 -8.72 7.20
N ASP A 619 -11.21 -7.61 7.66
CA ASP A 619 -11.58 -6.97 8.94
C ASP A 619 -12.93 -6.23 8.85
N ARG A 620 -13.95 -6.89 8.31
CA ARG A 620 -15.33 -6.44 8.49
C ARG A 620 -15.57 -6.41 9.99
N LYS A 621 -15.87 -5.22 10.50
CA LYS A 621 -16.30 -5.04 11.88
C LYS A 621 -17.70 -5.64 12.00
N VAL A 622 -17.75 -6.96 12.11
CA VAL A 622 -18.98 -7.67 12.36
C VAL A 622 -19.42 -7.33 13.80
N PRO A 623 -20.61 -6.73 13.98
CA PRO A 623 -21.16 -6.51 15.31
C PRO A 623 -21.37 -7.87 15.99
N ASP A 624 -21.17 -7.93 17.30
CA ASP A 624 -21.45 -9.12 18.12
C ASP A 624 -22.78 -8.98 18.89
N ASP A 625 -23.50 -7.88 18.69
CA ASP A 625 -24.73 -7.52 19.40
C ASP A 625 -25.94 -7.33 18.45
N CYS A 626 -27.14 -7.48 19.01
CA CYS A 626 -28.39 -7.23 18.30
C CYS A 626 -28.50 -5.74 17.93
N PRO A 627 -28.76 -5.38 16.65
CA PRO A 627 -28.83 -3.97 16.23
C PRO A 627 -29.94 -3.15 16.90
N VAL A 628 -30.95 -3.80 17.50
CA VAL A 628 -32.10 -3.12 18.12
C VAL A 628 -31.92 -2.98 19.64
N CYS A 629 -31.53 -4.06 20.34
CA CYS A 629 -31.43 -4.05 21.81
C CYS A 629 -30.02 -4.13 22.36
N HIS A 630 -29.01 -4.23 21.49
CA HIS A 630 -27.60 -4.37 21.86
C HIS A 630 -27.28 -5.59 22.74
N LYS A 631 -28.17 -6.58 22.81
CA LYS A 631 -27.87 -7.84 23.50
C LYS A 631 -26.78 -8.59 22.74
N VAL A 632 -25.72 -9.02 23.44
CA VAL A 632 -24.63 -9.81 22.84
C VAL A 632 -25.18 -11.14 22.32
N LEU A 633 -25.04 -11.35 21.01
CA LEU A 633 -25.53 -12.52 20.30
C LEU A 633 -24.54 -13.67 20.37
N PHE A 634 -23.24 -13.41 20.20
CA PHE A 634 -22.21 -14.45 20.27
C PHE A 634 -20.90 -13.93 20.87
N HIS A 635 -20.03 -14.83 21.34
CA HIS A 635 -18.67 -14.46 21.73
C HIS A 635 -17.79 -14.25 20.50
N LYS A 636 -17.08 -13.11 20.47
CA LYS A 636 -16.13 -12.81 19.41
C LYS A 636 -14.85 -13.63 19.59
N ASP A 637 -14.54 -14.49 18.62
CA ASP A 637 -13.32 -15.31 18.61
C ASP A 637 -12.08 -14.44 18.84
N GLY A 638 -11.20 -14.86 19.76
CA GLY A 638 -9.97 -14.13 20.11
C GLY A 638 -10.09 -13.08 21.22
N ARG A 639 -11.31 -12.70 21.62
CA ARG A 639 -11.51 -12.20 22.99
C ARG A 639 -11.80 -13.43 23.85
N SER A 640 -10.75 -14.17 24.22
CA SER A 640 -10.84 -14.86 25.50
C SER A 640 -11.14 -13.75 26.50
N PHE A 641 -12.38 -13.69 26.94
CA PHE A 641 -12.73 -12.96 28.15
C PHE A 641 -11.90 -13.69 29.19
N LEU A 642 -10.66 -13.24 29.40
CA LEU A 642 -9.90 -13.56 30.59
C LEU A 642 -10.86 -13.14 31.66
N GLN A 643 -11.55 -14.14 32.19
CA GLN A 643 -12.56 -13.99 33.20
C GLN A 643 -11.75 -13.53 34.40
N PHE A 644 -11.51 -12.22 34.46
CA PHE A 644 -11.10 -11.51 35.65
C PHE A 644 -12.30 -11.61 36.57
N SER A 645 -12.54 -12.82 37.05
CA SER A 645 -13.04 -13.09 38.37
C SER A 645 -11.99 -12.48 39.29
N MET A 646 -11.97 -11.16 39.41
CA MET A 646 -11.38 -10.54 40.58
C MET A 646 -12.14 -11.21 41.73
N PRO A 647 -11.45 -11.96 42.62
CA PRO A 647 -12.07 -12.38 43.86
C PRO A 647 -12.64 -11.10 44.46
N LEU A 648 -13.96 -11.05 44.62
CA LEU A 648 -14.56 -10.02 45.47
C LEU A 648 -13.76 -10.06 46.77
N PRO A 649 -13.12 -8.95 47.21
CA PRO A 649 -12.45 -8.94 48.49
C PRO A 649 -13.48 -9.39 49.50
N ASP A 650 -13.19 -10.52 50.14
CA ASP A 650 -13.96 -11.02 51.25
C ASP A 650 -13.94 -9.91 52.29
N HIS A 651 -15.05 -9.18 52.40
CA HIS A 651 -15.26 -8.22 53.46
C HIS A 651 -15.45 -9.05 54.73
N GLY A 652 -14.33 -9.52 55.27
CA GLY A 652 -14.23 -10.00 56.63
C GLY A 652 -14.74 -8.87 57.52
N VAL A 653 -15.95 -9.06 58.03
CA VAL A 653 -16.50 -8.29 59.13
C VAL A 653 -15.65 -8.68 60.33
N ASP A 654 -14.61 -7.89 60.57
CA ASP A 654 -13.82 -7.94 61.79
C ASP A 654 -14.61 -7.20 62.87
N ASP A 655 -15.57 -7.91 63.46
CA ASP A 655 -16.25 -7.51 64.70
C ASP A 655 -15.24 -7.65 65.85
N THR A 656 -14.36 -6.67 65.99
CA THR A 656 -13.64 -6.43 67.25
C THR A 656 -14.45 -5.43 68.07
N GLU A 657 -15.27 -5.97 68.96
CA GLU A 657 -15.87 -5.26 70.08
C GLU A 657 -14.74 -4.78 71.01
N ASP A 658 -14.44 -3.48 70.95
CA ASP A 658 -13.70 -2.78 72.00
C ASP A 658 -14.61 -2.64 73.22
N ASP A 659 -14.40 -3.54 74.18
CA ASP A 659 -15.03 -3.56 75.50
C ASP A 659 -13.99 -3.10 76.54
N GLU A 660 -13.80 -1.78 76.69
CA GLU A 660 -13.16 -1.20 77.88
C GLU A 660 -13.77 0.16 78.22
N ASN A 661 -14.73 0.16 79.15
CA ASN A 661 -14.85 1.22 80.15
C ASN A 661 -15.55 0.70 81.42
N MET A 662 -14.78 0.02 82.28
CA MET A 662 -14.96 0.08 83.74
C MET A 662 -13.67 -0.25 84.49
#